data_AF-A0A2H0UWH8-F1
#
_entry.id   AF-A0A2H0UWH8-F1
#
_cell.length_a   1.000
_cell.length_b   1.000
_cell.length_c   1.000
_cell.angle_alpha   90.00
_cell.angle_beta   90.00
_cell.angle_gamma   90.00
#
_symmetry.space_group_name_H-M   'P 1'
#
loop_
_entity.id
_entity.type
_entity.pdbx_description
1 polymer ?
#
loop_
_entity_poly.entity_id
_entity_poly.type
_entity_poly.pdbx_seq_one_letter_code
_entity_poly.pdbx_strand_id
1 'polypeptide(L)'
;MAFCEIAKAQAQAGLASEALQTAEGIEDARSKALVLCEITKENFSFLQEQGEKLILKANANDLSSLLRTGHNGIAEVLGFLRPDIQALPDFKELPEHTSLSFQIGMSRGRANKLFSLSENVFSQSSALEKRSLAKGLGHYGSLESFGILIEKIKSETDFDARTRYIYEALNINPKKAENLTMKFLGEKQVPSRLFKFFCLQLVENDLISRKTERFLARKNDLNFLKLLMARNFNQFNTVVDTLSKIKNYDCWDNRDEIFRAIDDLGSLTPLIFDRYRSKNEREKEFFAQNINKLKNRFFQNEPVKNILPKEDREILAEIIYLTYKPIGMSFSEVETMLEEIEDQTEHLSGFSFPQDGYDFSLQGQMFVSLKPGKDIEGKDLETILSIIPKENLSEDLLLTRAASSLVKIAKGATLLKPEEIKVLLALSSEQMIGFSQKFQEAPRQLAGQHLFFTQAEELFLHDLKNEFPDKLHDFFQQMPQEKQDEINGLLAKNKEQLRKNVGLKQKKEDKVNVVETSEEDGFALLSKIFFEKILKQCFLLIRQNKNKFVLDYSSDVSANISVSKNQDLKLYVSKNVGSFFAKSSAGICTAQDTELFNRKDHFHFNVVDAQQNIRGNIQTYITDYKNEKILILRGINPNSDFLQEISPKDFCEKVFEIAKLFAKENDIAKVVISENLGNWHALSNRSQITSYLNKYLVENKKIPLPFNITSSQKIQFVYEI
;
A
#
# COMPACT_ATOMS: atom_id res chain seq x y z
N MET A 1 -5.23 -48.97 -23.85
CA MET A 1 -6.01 -47.76 -24.20
C MET A 1 -7.07 -47.40 -23.17
N ALA A 2 -7.97 -48.31 -22.75
CA ALA A 2 -9.03 -47.99 -21.77
C ALA A 2 -8.49 -47.38 -20.45
N PHE A 3 -7.45 -47.95 -19.86
CA PHE A 3 -6.84 -47.41 -18.63
C PHE A 3 -6.23 -46.00 -18.79
N CYS A 4 -5.76 -45.64 -19.98
CA CYS A 4 -5.20 -44.31 -20.22
C CYS A 4 -6.25 -43.22 -20.15
N GLU A 5 -7.40 -43.44 -20.79
CA GLU A 5 -8.50 -42.48 -20.81
C GLU A 5 -9.19 -42.40 -19.44
N ILE A 6 -9.30 -43.53 -18.72
CA ILE A 6 -9.84 -43.54 -17.34
C ILE A 6 -8.95 -42.72 -16.40
N ALA A 7 -7.63 -42.91 -16.44
CA ALA A 7 -6.70 -42.18 -15.59
C ALA A 7 -6.69 -40.66 -15.88
N LYS A 8 -6.78 -40.27 -17.15
CA LYS A 8 -6.92 -38.85 -17.55
C LYS A 8 -8.22 -38.25 -17.04
N ALA A 9 -9.35 -38.95 -17.22
CA ALA A 9 -10.65 -38.47 -16.77
C ALA A 9 -10.71 -38.32 -15.23
N GLN A 10 -10.10 -39.25 -14.49
CA GLN A 10 -9.96 -39.14 -13.03
C GLN A 10 -9.14 -37.91 -12.62
N ALA A 11 -8.02 -37.65 -13.31
CA ALA A 11 -7.21 -36.45 -13.04
C ALA A 11 -7.95 -35.15 -13.33
N GLN A 12 -8.70 -35.08 -14.44
CA GLN A 12 -9.53 -33.92 -14.77
C GLN A 12 -10.67 -33.68 -13.77
N ALA A 13 -11.13 -34.75 -13.10
CA ALA A 13 -12.10 -34.68 -12.02
C ALA A 13 -11.49 -34.35 -10.64
N GLY A 14 -10.17 -34.11 -10.56
CA GLY A 14 -9.47 -33.84 -9.29
C GLY A 14 -9.21 -35.06 -8.42
N LEU A 15 -9.38 -36.28 -8.95
CA LEU A 15 -9.18 -37.57 -8.25
C LEU A 15 -7.75 -38.08 -8.47
N ALA A 16 -6.77 -37.33 -7.95
CA ALA A 16 -5.37 -37.53 -8.29
C ALA A 16 -4.79 -38.89 -7.79
N SER A 17 -5.28 -39.42 -6.66
CA SER A 17 -4.80 -40.69 -6.12
C SER A 17 -5.28 -41.88 -6.96
N GLU A 18 -6.55 -41.84 -7.38
CA GLU A 18 -7.20 -42.85 -8.21
C GLU A 18 -6.62 -42.84 -9.63
N ALA A 19 -6.34 -41.65 -10.16
CA ALA A 19 -5.67 -41.48 -11.44
C ALA A 19 -4.28 -42.13 -11.45
N LEU A 20 -3.49 -41.94 -10.38
CA LEU A 20 -2.19 -42.58 -10.21
C LEU A 20 -2.28 -44.09 -10.14
N GLN A 21 -3.19 -44.63 -9.33
CA GLN A 21 -3.38 -46.06 -9.18
C GLN A 21 -3.79 -46.71 -10.51
N THR A 22 -4.65 -46.03 -11.29
CA THR A 22 -5.04 -46.48 -12.63
C THR A 22 -3.86 -46.41 -13.60
N ALA A 23 -3.04 -45.37 -13.54
CA ALA A 23 -1.83 -45.24 -14.35
C ALA A 23 -0.79 -46.32 -14.01
N GLU A 24 -0.70 -46.76 -12.75
CA GLU A 24 0.21 -47.82 -12.34
C GLU A 24 -0.07 -49.16 -13.05
N GLY A 25 -1.34 -49.46 -13.32
CA GLY A 25 -1.78 -50.66 -14.03
C GLY A 25 -1.52 -50.66 -15.55
N ILE A 26 -0.95 -49.59 -16.12
CA ILE A 26 -0.59 -49.53 -17.54
C ILE A 26 0.76 -50.25 -17.74
N GLU A 27 0.77 -51.37 -18.47
CA GLU A 27 1.99 -52.17 -18.71
C GLU A 27 2.95 -51.51 -19.70
N ASP A 28 2.42 -50.83 -20.73
CA ASP A 28 3.23 -50.12 -21.72
C ASP A 28 3.85 -48.85 -21.11
N ALA A 29 5.18 -48.83 -21.00
CA ALA A 29 5.93 -47.76 -20.35
C ALA A 29 5.68 -46.38 -21.00
N ARG A 30 5.54 -46.34 -22.33
CA ARG A 30 5.27 -45.10 -23.07
C ARG A 30 3.88 -44.54 -22.75
N SER A 31 2.86 -45.39 -22.80
CA SER A 31 1.48 -45.03 -22.47
C SER A 31 1.34 -44.62 -21.00
N LYS A 32 2.04 -45.33 -20.10
CA LYS A 32 2.09 -45.01 -18.67
C LYS A 32 2.68 -43.63 -18.42
N ALA A 33 3.82 -43.34 -19.03
CA ALA A 33 4.49 -42.05 -18.88
C ALA A 33 3.67 -40.88 -19.46
N LEU A 34 3.03 -41.06 -20.62
CA LEU A 34 2.14 -40.06 -21.21
C LEU A 34 0.96 -39.74 -20.27
N VAL A 35 0.33 -40.76 -19.71
CA VAL A 35 -0.77 -40.59 -18.75
C VAL A 35 -0.31 -39.89 -17.48
N LEU A 36 0.84 -40.29 -16.92
CA LEU A 36 1.41 -39.62 -15.75
C LEU A 36 1.72 -38.13 -16.01
N CYS A 37 2.14 -37.78 -17.23
CA CYS A 37 2.35 -36.37 -17.61
C CYS A 37 1.04 -35.59 -17.66
N GLU A 38 -0.04 -36.16 -18.20
CA GLU A 38 -1.37 -35.52 -18.20
C GLU A 38 -1.91 -35.36 -16.77
N ILE A 39 -1.77 -36.38 -15.92
CA ILE A 39 -2.16 -36.30 -14.51
C ILE A 39 -1.39 -35.16 -13.79
N THR A 40 -0.09 -35.01 -14.10
CA THR A 40 0.78 -33.97 -13.54
C THR A 40 0.41 -32.55 -13.99
N LYS A 41 -0.03 -32.38 -15.24
CA LYS A 41 -0.54 -31.07 -15.71
C LYS A 41 -1.77 -30.62 -14.93
N GLU A 42 -2.69 -31.53 -14.68
CA GLU A 42 -3.97 -31.23 -14.03
C GLU A 42 -3.86 -31.12 -12.50
N ASN A 43 -2.92 -31.83 -11.88
CA ASN A 43 -2.82 -31.95 -10.41
C ASN A 43 -1.42 -31.64 -9.85
N PHE A 44 -0.78 -30.60 -10.38
CA PHE A 44 0.64 -30.28 -10.16
C PHE A 44 1.05 -30.16 -8.67
N SER A 45 0.19 -29.62 -7.79
CA SER A 45 0.50 -29.47 -6.36
C SER A 45 0.45 -30.79 -5.56
N PHE A 46 -0.33 -31.78 -6.00
CA PHE A 46 -0.44 -33.09 -5.35
C PHE A 46 0.69 -34.06 -5.78
N LEU A 47 1.24 -33.89 -6.98
CA LEU A 47 2.08 -34.88 -7.64
C LEU A 47 3.58 -34.71 -7.47
N GLN A 48 4.02 -33.64 -6.81
CA GLN A 48 5.44 -33.36 -6.59
C GLN A 48 6.15 -34.53 -5.87
N GLU A 49 5.48 -35.22 -4.92
CA GLU A 49 6.11 -36.27 -4.11
C GLU A 49 5.91 -37.71 -4.67
N GLN A 50 4.82 -37.95 -5.41
CA GLN A 50 4.46 -39.29 -5.92
C GLN A 50 4.89 -39.51 -7.39
N GLY A 51 4.83 -38.46 -8.22
CA GLY A 51 5.31 -38.50 -9.61
C GLY A 51 6.83 -38.68 -9.71
N GLU A 52 7.57 -38.09 -8.77
CA GLU A 52 9.01 -38.30 -8.58
C GLU A 52 9.36 -39.79 -8.44
N LYS A 53 8.65 -40.52 -7.58
CA LYS A 53 8.91 -41.94 -7.32
C LYS A 53 8.60 -42.85 -8.52
N LEU A 54 7.65 -42.48 -9.36
CA LEU A 54 7.25 -43.26 -10.54
C LEU A 54 8.16 -42.99 -11.73
N ILE A 55 8.58 -41.74 -11.95
CA ILE A 55 9.50 -41.37 -13.03
C ILE A 55 10.92 -41.87 -12.72
N LEU A 56 11.35 -41.89 -11.46
CA LEU A 56 12.63 -42.47 -11.03
C LEU A 56 12.70 -44.00 -11.20
N LYS A 57 11.57 -44.68 -11.39
CA LYS A 57 11.50 -46.12 -11.70
C LYS A 57 11.54 -46.41 -13.21
N ALA A 58 11.32 -45.41 -14.07
CA ALA A 58 11.50 -45.57 -15.51
C ALA A 58 12.98 -45.68 -15.83
N ASN A 59 13.36 -46.61 -16.71
CA ASN A 59 14.75 -46.75 -17.10
C ASN A 59 15.17 -45.61 -18.06
N ALA A 60 16.48 -45.41 -18.20
CA ALA A 60 17.06 -44.35 -19.03
C ALA A 60 16.58 -44.35 -20.49
N ASN A 61 16.36 -45.53 -21.07
CA ASN A 61 15.93 -45.67 -22.45
C ASN A 61 14.48 -45.19 -22.64
N ASP A 62 13.61 -45.43 -21.64
CA ASP A 62 12.23 -44.96 -21.66
C ASP A 62 12.17 -43.42 -21.59
N LEU A 63 12.99 -42.81 -20.72
CA LEU A 63 13.10 -41.36 -20.57
C LEU A 63 13.67 -40.70 -21.84
N SER A 64 14.67 -41.32 -22.46
CA SER A 64 15.24 -40.87 -23.74
C SER A 64 14.21 -40.92 -24.87
N SER A 65 13.46 -42.02 -24.97
CA SER A 65 12.37 -42.18 -25.94
C SER A 65 11.27 -41.13 -25.75
N LEU A 66 10.91 -40.83 -24.49
CA LEU A 66 9.96 -39.78 -24.12
C LEU A 66 10.43 -38.39 -24.56
N LEU A 67 11.70 -38.02 -24.32
CA LEU A 67 12.24 -36.74 -24.79
C LEU A 67 12.24 -36.65 -26.32
N ARG A 68 12.53 -37.74 -27.02
CA ARG A 68 12.51 -37.80 -28.49
C ARG A 68 11.10 -37.67 -29.09
N THR A 69 10.04 -37.77 -28.29
CA THR A 69 8.66 -37.50 -28.78
C THR A 69 8.43 -36.02 -29.11
N GLY A 70 9.32 -35.11 -28.69
CA GLY A 70 9.22 -33.68 -28.97
C GLY A 70 8.19 -32.93 -28.11
N HIS A 71 7.70 -33.56 -27.03
CA HIS A 71 6.64 -33.00 -26.19
C HIS A 71 7.21 -32.10 -25.08
N ASN A 72 7.05 -30.78 -25.24
CA ASN A 72 7.63 -29.75 -24.35
C ASN A 72 7.31 -29.95 -22.87
N GLY A 73 6.07 -30.27 -22.51
CA GLY A 73 5.68 -30.48 -21.12
C GLY A 73 6.42 -31.65 -20.44
N ILE A 74 6.69 -32.72 -21.20
CA ILE A 74 7.42 -33.90 -20.69
C ILE A 74 8.89 -33.53 -20.48
N ALA A 75 9.47 -32.83 -21.47
CA ALA A 75 10.84 -32.36 -21.39
C ALA A 75 11.05 -31.42 -20.19
N GLU A 76 10.13 -30.50 -19.95
CA GLU A 76 10.18 -29.60 -18.82
C GLU A 76 10.06 -30.32 -17.46
N VAL A 77 9.15 -31.27 -17.33
CA VAL A 77 9.03 -32.08 -16.10
C VAL A 77 10.29 -32.92 -15.87
N LEU A 78 10.82 -33.59 -16.91
CA LEU A 78 12.06 -34.36 -16.79
C LEU A 78 13.26 -33.49 -16.45
N GLY A 79 13.34 -32.29 -17.02
CA GLY A 79 14.35 -31.30 -16.65
C GLY A 79 14.25 -30.90 -15.17
N PHE A 80 13.03 -30.69 -14.68
CA PHE A 80 12.78 -30.35 -13.27
C PHE A 80 13.23 -31.45 -12.31
N LEU A 81 12.93 -32.70 -12.65
CA LEU A 81 13.19 -33.88 -11.81
C LEU A 81 14.66 -34.32 -11.77
N ARG A 82 15.46 -33.94 -12.79
CA ARG A 82 16.87 -34.35 -12.95
C ARG A 82 17.10 -35.87 -12.77
N PRO A 83 16.62 -36.72 -13.70
CA PRO A 83 17.16 -38.08 -13.79
C PRO A 83 18.68 -38.01 -14.05
N ASP A 84 19.42 -39.05 -13.69
CA ASP A 84 20.88 -39.09 -13.84
C ASP A 84 21.27 -38.76 -15.30
N ILE A 85 21.97 -37.62 -15.46
CA ILE A 85 22.15 -36.94 -16.75
C ILE A 85 22.97 -37.81 -17.71
N GLN A 86 23.80 -38.72 -17.19
CA GLN A 86 24.60 -39.64 -18.00
C GLN A 86 23.76 -40.62 -18.82
N ALA A 87 22.47 -40.76 -18.49
CA ALA A 87 21.55 -41.70 -19.11
C ALA A 87 20.59 -41.04 -20.13
N LEU A 88 20.68 -39.72 -20.33
CA LEU A 88 19.87 -38.97 -21.29
C LEU A 88 20.58 -38.82 -22.65
N PRO A 89 19.83 -38.69 -23.76
CA PRO A 89 20.43 -38.46 -25.08
C PRO A 89 21.17 -37.11 -25.12
N ASP A 90 22.18 -36.98 -25.99
CA ASP A 90 22.85 -35.70 -26.20
C ASP A 90 21.80 -34.64 -26.56
N PHE A 91 21.80 -33.50 -25.87
CA PHE A 91 20.84 -32.43 -26.05
C PHE A 91 20.79 -31.89 -27.49
N LYS A 92 21.86 -32.11 -28.25
CA LYS A 92 21.93 -31.79 -29.69
C LYS A 92 21.05 -32.69 -30.56
N GLU A 93 20.63 -33.85 -30.05
CA GLU A 93 19.74 -34.79 -30.73
C GLU A 93 18.26 -34.52 -30.46
N LEU A 94 17.93 -33.61 -29.53
CA LEU A 94 16.56 -33.20 -29.25
C LEU A 94 16.14 -32.04 -30.17
N PRO A 95 14.86 -31.97 -30.58
CA PRO A 95 14.31 -30.77 -31.20
C PRO A 95 14.54 -29.52 -30.33
N GLU A 96 14.82 -28.38 -30.94
CA GLU A 96 15.24 -27.14 -30.26
C GLU A 96 14.23 -26.70 -29.18
N HIS A 97 12.92 -26.76 -29.48
CA HIS A 97 11.85 -26.40 -28.54
C HIS A 97 11.79 -27.34 -27.34
N THR A 98 12.10 -28.62 -27.54
CA THR A 98 12.10 -29.65 -26.50
C THR A 98 13.35 -29.53 -25.62
N SER A 99 14.51 -29.26 -26.22
CA SER A 99 15.76 -28.97 -25.51
C SER A 99 15.62 -27.72 -24.64
N LEU A 100 15.03 -26.66 -25.18
CA LEU A 100 14.72 -25.44 -24.43
C LEU A 100 13.77 -25.71 -23.26
N SER A 101 12.69 -26.47 -23.50
CA SER A 101 11.72 -26.84 -22.45
C SER A 101 12.38 -27.66 -21.34
N PHE A 102 13.28 -28.59 -21.67
CA PHE A 102 14.07 -29.34 -20.69
C PHE A 102 15.01 -28.44 -19.89
N GLN A 103 15.69 -27.50 -20.53
CA GLN A 103 16.56 -26.53 -19.86
C GLN A 103 15.78 -25.59 -18.93
N ILE A 104 14.56 -25.21 -19.32
CA ILE A 104 13.64 -24.47 -18.45
C ILE A 104 13.32 -25.33 -17.22
N GLY A 105 12.94 -26.59 -17.42
CA GLY A 105 12.74 -27.57 -16.35
C GLY A 105 13.94 -27.66 -15.38
N MET A 106 15.14 -27.86 -15.91
CA MET A 106 16.38 -27.92 -15.12
C MET A 106 16.65 -26.65 -14.32
N SER A 107 16.35 -25.50 -14.91
CA SER A 107 16.48 -24.21 -14.26
C SER A 107 15.47 -24.06 -13.12
N ARG A 108 14.23 -24.56 -13.31
CA ARG A 108 13.18 -24.62 -12.27
C ARG A 108 13.58 -25.55 -11.11
N GLY A 109 14.10 -26.74 -11.40
CA GLY A 109 14.59 -27.68 -10.38
C GLY A 109 15.80 -27.13 -9.61
N ARG A 110 16.69 -26.38 -10.28
CA ARG A 110 17.79 -25.64 -9.64
C ARG A 110 17.29 -24.55 -8.70
N ALA A 111 16.31 -23.77 -9.13
CA ALA A 111 15.74 -22.71 -8.30
C ALA A 111 15.18 -23.28 -6.99
N ASN A 112 14.38 -24.35 -7.03
CA ASN A 112 13.85 -25.00 -5.81
C ASN A 112 14.93 -25.54 -4.86
N LYS A 113 16.02 -26.09 -5.40
CA LYS A 113 17.15 -26.58 -4.58
C LYS A 113 18.08 -25.46 -4.08
N LEU A 114 18.07 -24.30 -4.75
CA LEU A 114 18.75 -23.07 -4.31
C LEU A 114 17.91 -22.30 -3.29
N PHE A 115 16.58 -22.42 -3.33
CA PHE A 115 15.68 -21.90 -2.29
C PHE A 115 15.90 -22.59 -0.93
N SER A 116 16.37 -23.84 -0.89
CA SER A 116 16.77 -24.52 0.36
C SER A 116 18.19 -24.21 0.83
N LEU A 117 18.97 -23.43 0.07
CA LEU A 117 20.35 -23.05 0.39
C LEU A 117 20.50 -21.51 0.27
N SER A 118 20.27 -20.82 1.39
CA SER A 118 20.20 -19.35 1.54
C SER A 118 21.42 -18.55 1.05
N GLU A 119 21.14 -17.29 0.64
CA GLU A 119 21.94 -16.05 0.47
C GLU A 119 23.34 -16.08 -0.17
N ASN A 120 24.18 -17.07 0.10
CA ASN A 120 25.59 -17.08 -0.31
C ASN A 120 25.81 -17.43 -1.78
N VAL A 121 24.88 -18.14 -2.43
CA VAL A 121 25.05 -18.57 -3.82
C VAL A 121 24.59 -17.50 -4.81
N PHE A 122 23.55 -16.72 -4.46
CA PHE A 122 23.03 -15.66 -5.32
C PHE A 122 24.01 -14.48 -5.43
N SER A 123 24.77 -14.19 -4.36
CA SER A 123 25.81 -13.16 -4.38
C SER A 123 26.97 -13.53 -5.32
N GLN A 124 27.30 -14.82 -5.42
CA GLN A 124 28.38 -15.36 -6.26
C GLN A 124 27.99 -15.68 -7.71
N SER A 125 26.70 -15.63 -8.05
CA SER A 125 26.23 -15.93 -9.41
C SER A 125 26.63 -14.83 -10.42
N SER A 126 26.95 -15.24 -11.65
CA SER A 126 27.28 -14.32 -12.74
C SER A 126 26.07 -13.47 -13.16
N ALA A 127 26.29 -12.35 -13.84
CA ALA A 127 25.21 -11.47 -14.32
C ALA A 127 24.26 -12.19 -15.29
N LEU A 128 24.77 -13.11 -16.11
CA LEU A 128 23.95 -13.90 -17.04
C LEU A 128 23.09 -14.92 -16.29
N GLU A 129 23.65 -15.59 -15.28
CA GLU A 129 22.91 -16.51 -14.41
C GLU A 129 21.84 -15.79 -13.60
N LYS A 130 22.14 -14.61 -13.05
CA LYS A 130 21.16 -13.75 -12.37
C LYS A 130 20.03 -13.33 -13.32
N ARG A 131 20.34 -13.05 -14.60
CA ARG A 131 19.35 -12.69 -15.63
C ARG A 131 18.46 -13.86 -16.04
N SER A 132 19.04 -15.06 -16.18
CA SER A 132 18.30 -16.30 -16.45
C SER A 132 17.48 -16.76 -15.24
N LEU A 133 18.00 -16.60 -14.02
CA LEU A 133 17.26 -16.80 -12.77
C LEU A 133 16.11 -15.81 -12.64
N ALA A 134 16.32 -14.52 -12.91
CA ALA A 134 15.25 -13.52 -12.89
C ALA A 134 14.17 -13.78 -13.95
N LYS A 135 14.56 -14.20 -15.17
CA LYS A 135 13.61 -14.65 -16.20
C LYS A 135 12.83 -15.91 -15.80
N GLY A 136 13.48 -16.87 -15.14
CA GLY A 136 12.82 -18.08 -14.61
C GLY A 136 11.92 -17.80 -13.41
N LEU A 137 12.31 -16.87 -12.53
CA LEU A 137 11.54 -16.39 -11.39
C LEU A 137 10.35 -15.52 -11.82
N GLY A 138 10.43 -14.82 -12.94
CA GLY A 138 9.31 -14.10 -13.56
C GLY A 138 8.13 -14.99 -13.98
N HIS A 139 8.29 -16.32 -13.99
CA HIS A 139 7.19 -17.28 -14.16
C HIS A 139 6.78 -17.99 -12.86
N TYR A 140 7.54 -17.83 -11.78
CA TYR A 140 7.14 -18.26 -10.44
C TYR A 140 6.76 -17.05 -9.59
N GLY A 141 5.50 -16.65 -9.70
CA GLY A 141 4.84 -15.74 -8.77
C GLY A 141 4.62 -16.39 -7.40
N SER A 142 5.69 -16.81 -6.71
CA SER A 142 5.54 -17.13 -5.29
C SER A 142 5.32 -15.82 -4.54
N LEU A 143 4.30 -15.79 -3.67
CA LEU A 143 4.00 -14.66 -2.80
C LEU A 143 5.21 -14.23 -1.95
N GLU A 144 6.08 -15.19 -1.64
CA GLU A 144 7.35 -15.00 -0.93
C GLU A 144 8.36 -14.17 -1.74
N SER A 145 8.49 -14.44 -3.05
CA SER A 145 9.33 -13.65 -3.95
C SER A 145 8.83 -12.20 -4.07
N PHE A 146 7.50 -12.02 -4.11
CA PHE A 146 6.89 -10.69 -4.11
C PHE A 146 7.16 -9.93 -2.80
N GLY A 147 7.05 -10.60 -1.65
CA GLY A 147 7.35 -10.01 -0.35
C GLY A 147 8.79 -9.49 -0.24
N ILE A 148 9.77 -10.30 -0.69
CA ILE A 148 11.18 -9.88 -0.76
C ILE A 148 11.34 -8.67 -1.67
N LEU A 149 10.65 -8.63 -2.81
CA LEU A 149 10.71 -7.53 -3.76
C LEU A 149 10.15 -6.24 -3.15
N ILE A 150 9.06 -6.30 -2.39
CA ILE A 150 8.51 -5.14 -1.68
C ILE A 150 9.51 -4.58 -0.68
N GLU A 151 10.17 -5.43 0.10
CA GLU A 151 11.17 -4.98 1.06
C GLU A 151 12.40 -4.39 0.37
N LYS A 152 12.79 -4.91 -0.80
CA LYS A 152 13.81 -4.29 -1.66
C LYS A 152 13.38 -2.92 -2.17
N ILE A 153 12.17 -2.78 -2.72
CA ILE A 153 11.66 -1.49 -3.21
C ILE A 153 11.68 -0.43 -2.10
N LYS A 154 11.27 -0.81 -0.88
CA LYS A 154 11.25 0.10 0.29
C LYS A 154 12.65 0.50 0.78
N SER A 155 13.61 -0.42 0.72
CA SER A 155 14.96 -0.20 1.22
C SER A 155 15.93 0.35 0.18
N GLU A 156 15.61 0.20 -1.11
CA GLU A 156 16.45 0.64 -2.23
C GLU A 156 16.45 2.16 -2.38
N THR A 157 17.65 2.71 -2.50
CA THR A 157 17.90 4.15 -2.63
C THR A 157 18.35 4.52 -4.03
N ASP A 158 18.87 3.56 -4.79
CA ASP A 158 19.21 3.75 -6.20
C ASP A 158 17.94 3.78 -7.06
N PHE A 159 17.71 4.90 -7.74
CA PHE A 159 16.49 5.13 -8.51
C PHE A 159 16.30 4.10 -9.64
N ASP A 160 17.38 3.73 -10.34
CA ASP A 160 17.32 2.78 -11.46
C ASP A 160 17.09 1.34 -10.98
N ALA A 161 17.72 0.93 -9.89
CA ALA A 161 17.42 -0.35 -9.24
C ALA A 161 15.97 -0.40 -8.76
N ARG A 162 15.49 0.65 -8.07
CA ARG A 162 14.12 0.73 -7.60
C ARG A 162 13.11 0.69 -8.75
N THR A 163 13.38 1.42 -9.83
CA THR A 163 12.59 1.39 -11.07
C THR A 163 12.47 -0.02 -11.62
N ARG A 164 13.58 -0.76 -11.70
CA ARG A 164 13.59 -2.16 -12.15
C ARG A 164 12.78 -3.07 -11.22
N TYR A 165 12.92 -2.90 -9.90
CA TYR A 165 12.15 -3.70 -8.94
C TYR A 165 10.65 -3.42 -9.01
N ILE A 166 10.25 -2.17 -9.23
CA ILE A 166 8.84 -1.81 -9.42
C ILE A 166 8.29 -2.43 -10.70
N TYR A 167 9.05 -2.38 -11.79
CA TYR A 167 8.68 -3.04 -13.04
C TYR A 167 8.54 -4.56 -12.86
N GLU A 168 9.49 -5.20 -12.18
CA GLU A 168 9.40 -6.63 -11.85
C GLU A 168 8.18 -6.93 -10.97
N ALA A 169 7.91 -6.10 -9.96
CA ALA A 169 6.77 -6.28 -9.06
C ALA A 169 5.44 -6.18 -9.81
N LEU A 170 5.34 -5.18 -10.70
CA LEU A 170 4.16 -4.98 -11.53
C LEU A 170 3.93 -6.16 -12.48
N ASN A 171 4.98 -6.76 -13.04
CA ASN A 171 4.85 -7.96 -13.87
C ASN A 171 4.53 -9.23 -13.07
N ILE A 172 4.99 -9.36 -11.83
CA ILE A 172 4.74 -10.54 -10.98
C ILE A 172 3.33 -10.51 -10.40
N ASN A 173 2.90 -9.38 -9.85
CA ASN A 173 1.58 -9.22 -9.26
C ASN A 173 1.11 -7.77 -9.41
N PRO A 174 0.49 -7.42 -10.54
CA PRO A 174 0.08 -6.04 -10.84
C PRO A 174 -0.77 -5.42 -9.73
N LYS A 175 -1.78 -6.15 -9.26
CA LYS A 175 -2.70 -5.69 -8.20
C LYS A 175 -2.00 -5.37 -6.89
N LYS A 176 -1.05 -6.22 -6.45
CA LYS A 176 -0.30 -5.95 -5.22
C LYS A 176 0.76 -4.86 -5.40
N ALA A 177 1.26 -4.66 -6.62
CA ALA A 177 2.26 -3.65 -6.95
C ALA A 177 1.65 -2.26 -7.22
N GLU A 178 0.36 -2.17 -7.55
CA GLU A 178 -0.36 -0.94 -7.90
C GLU A 178 -0.01 0.23 -6.98
N ASN A 179 -0.29 0.10 -5.68
CA ASN A 179 -0.05 1.17 -4.71
C ASN A 179 1.42 1.59 -4.62
N LEU A 180 2.36 0.66 -4.79
CA LEU A 180 3.79 0.97 -4.78
C LEU A 180 4.19 1.72 -6.05
N THR A 181 3.69 1.29 -7.20
CA THR A 181 3.91 1.94 -8.49
C THR A 181 3.29 3.34 -8.49
N MET A 182 2.07 3.53 -7.98
CA MET A 182 1.42 4.83 -7.87
C MET A 182 2.20 5.79 -6.96
N LYS A 183 2.67 5.31 -5.81
CA LYS A 183 3.55 6.10 -4.92
C LYS A 183 4.85 6.49 -5.60
N PHE A 184 5.48 5.55 -6.29
CA PHE A 184 6.69 5.83 -7.08
C PHE A 184 6.43 6.87 -8.16
N LEU A 185 5.31 6.78 -8.89
CA LEU A 185 4.94 7.76 -9.91
C LEU A 185 4.67 9.16 -9.34
N GLY A 186 4.31 9.27 -8.06
CA GLY A 186 4.17 10.54 -7.36
C GLY A 186 5.49 11.20 -6.99
N GLU A 187 6.62 10.51 -7.10
CA GLU A 187 7.93 11.05 -6.81
C GLU A 187 8.36 12.06 -7.90
N LYS A 188 8.94 13.20 -7.47
CA LYS A 188 9.35 14.29 -8.38
C LYS A 188 10.39 13.81 -9.40
N GLN A 189 11.27 12.91 -8.98
CA GLN A 189 12.42 12.44 -9.77
C GLN A 189 12.02 11.54 -10.93
N VAL A 190 10.77 11.05 -11.01
CA VAL A 190 10.36 10.14 -12.09
C VAL A 190 10.39 10.90 -13.43
N PRO A 191 11.28 10.53 -14.36
CA PRO A 191 11.33 11.16 -15.67
C PRO A 191 10.01 10.95 -16.42
N SER A 192 9.57 11.93 -17.20
CA SER A 192 8.29 11.88 -17.93
C SER A 192 8.14 10.63 -18.82
N ARG A 193 9.26 10.12 -19.36
CA ARG A 193 9.29 8.86 -20.13
C ARG A 193 8.92 7.65 -19.27
N LEU A 194 9.50 7.53 -18.07
CA LEU A 194 9.19 6.45 -17.13
C LEU A 194 7.80 6.61 -16.54
N PHE A 195 7.40 7.85 -16.21
CA PHE A 195 6.04 8.13 -15.73
C PHE A 195 4.99 7.64 -16.73
N LYS A 196 5.15 8.03 -18.00
CA LYS A 196 4.29 7.58 -19.10
C LYS A 196 4.31 6.07 -19.26
N PHE A 197 5.49 5.45 -19.23
CA PHE A 197 5.64 4.00 -19.34
C PHE A 197 4.85 3.26 -18.24
N PHE A 198 5.05 3.59 -16.97
CA PHE A 198 4.33 2.93 -15.88
C PHE A 198 2.84 3.25 -15.88
N CYS A 199 2.41 4.46 -16.25
CA CYS A 199 0.99 4.73 -16.43
C CYS A 199 0.37 3.83 -17.49
N LEU A 200 1.03 3.63 -18.64
CA LEU A 200 0.54 2.71 -19.67
C LEU A 200 0.50 1.26 -19.18
N GLN A 201 1.48 0.82 -18.38
CA GLN A 201 1.45 -0.51 -17.77
C GLN A 201 0.31 -0.67 -16.76
N LEU A 202 0.04 0.37 -15.95
CA LEU A 202 -1.10 0.37 -15.04
C LEU A 202 -2.43 0.36 -15.79
N VAL A 203 -2.53 1.09 -16.92
CA VAL A 203 -3.71 1.06 -17.80
C VAL A 203 -3.91 -0.33 -18.41
N GLU A 204 -2.84 -0.95 -18.92
CA GLU A 204 -2.87 -2.28 -19.55
C GLU A 204 -3.34 -3.38 -18.57
N ASN A 205 -3.06 -3.20 -17.27
CA ASN A 205 -3.50 -4.10 -16.21
C ASN A 205 -4.83 -3.70 -15.56
N ASP A 206 -5.55 -2.73 -16.14
CA ASP A 206 -6.82 -2.15 -15.64
C ASP A 206 -6.72 -1.69 -14.16
N LEU A 207 -5.54 -1.20 -13.75
CA LEU A 207 -5.29 -0.65 -12.40
C LEU A 207 -5.52 0.87 -12.33
N ILE A 208 -5.36 1.56 -13.46
CA ILE A 208 -5.78 2.96 -13.60
C ILE A 208 -6.69 3.15 -14.81
N SER A 209 -7.48 4.21 -14.80
CA SER A 209 -8.46 4.49 -15.87
C SER A 209 -7.80 4.54 -17.25
N ARG A 210 -8.37 3.83 -18.23
CA ARG A 210 -7.93 3.89 -19.64
C ARG A 210 -7.96 5.31 -20.22
N LYS A 211 -8.81 6.20 -19.67
CA LYS A 211 -8.85 7.62 -20.07
C LYS A 211 -7.53 8.35 -19.80
N THR A 212 -6.66 7.81 -18.93
CA THR A 212 -5.31 8.33 -18.68
C THR A 212 -4.51 8.44 -19.98
N GLU A 213 -4.69 7.52 -20.93
CA GLU A 213 -3.95 7.52 -22.21
C GLU A 213 -4.14 8.83 -22.99
N ARG A 214 -5.34 9.42 -22.96
CA ARG A 214 -5.64 10.71 -23.60
C ARG A 214 -4.77 11.84 -23.05
N PHE A 215 -4.51 11.83 -21.75
CA PHE A 215 -3.71 12.84 -21.06
C PHE A 215 -2.20 12.59 -21.21
N LEU A 216 -1.77 11.35 -21.47
CA LEU A 216 -0.34 11.02 -21.71
C LEU A 216 0.19 11.49 -23.08
N ALA A 217 -0.69 11.96 -23.97
CA ALA A 217 -0.32 12.40 -25.31
C ALA A 217 0.24 13.83 -25.34
N ARG A 218 -0.28 14.74 -24.51
CA ARG A 218 0.10 16.16 -24.49
C ARG A 218 1.08 16.45 -23.35
N LYS A 219 2.11 17.28 -23.61
CA LYS A 219 3.14 17.62 -22.60
C LYS A 219 2.53 18.30 -21.36
N ASN A 220 1.60 19.23 -21.56
CA ASN A 220 0.94 19.96 -20.47
C ASN A 220 0.08 19.05 -19.60
N ASP A 221 -0.71 18.17 -20.21
CA ASP A 221 -1.49 17.15 -19.49
C ASP A 221 -0.59 16.19 -18.72
N LEU A 222 0.53 15.76 -19.31
CA LEU A 222 1.50 14.88 -18.63
C LEU A 222 2.09 15.56 -17.38
N ASN A 223 2.41 16.86 -17.45
CA ASN A 223 2.87 17.62 -16.30
C ASN A 223 1.77 17.75 -15.24
N PHE A 224 0.53 17.98 -15.65
CA PHE A 224 -0.62 17.97 -14.75
C PHE A 224 -0.79 16.61 -14.06
N LEU A 225 -0.72 15.50 -14.80
CA LEU A 225 -0.82 14.15 -14.24
C LEU A 225 0.28 13.85 -13.22
N LYS A 226 1.53 14.28 -13.49
CA LYS A 226 2.63 14.15 -12.53
C LYS A 226 2.33 14.91 -11.23
N LEU A 227 1.85 16.16 -11.35
CA LEU A 227 1.49 16.97 -10.20
C LEU A 227 0.32 16.37 -9.40
N LEU A 228 -0.70 15.85 -10.11
CA LEU A 228 -1.83 15.16 -9.51
C LEU A 228 -1.39 13.89 -8.78
N MET A 229 -0.51 13.08 -9.38
CA MET A 229 0.03 11.89 -8.73
C MET A 229 0.81 12.25 -7.46
N ALA A 230 1.64 13.30 -7.51
CA ALA A 230 2.42 13.75 -6.37
C ALA A 230 1.54 14.24 -5.20
N ARG A 231 0.49 15.02 -5.49
CA ARG A 231 -0.38 15.59 -4.43
C ARG A 231 -1.50 14.65 -3.98
N ASN A 232 -2.08 13.88 -4.90
CA ASN A 232 -3.34 13.18 -4.68
C ASN A 232 -3.41 11.81 -5.41
N PHE A 233 -2.36 10.98 -5.36
CA PHE A 233 -2.36 9.67 -6.07
C PHE A 233 -3.59 8.79 -5.77
N ASN A 234 -4.11 8.82 -4.54
CA ASN A 234 -5.31 8.07 -4.15
C ASN A 234 -6.59 8.50 -4.91
N GLN A 235 -6.60 9.70 -5.50
CA GLN A 235 -7.71 10.25 -6.28
C GLN A 235 -7.41 10.31 -7.78
N PHE A 236 -6.25 9.78 -8.20
CA PHE A 236 -5.77 9.91 -9.58
C PHE A 236 -6.82 9.44 -10.59
N ASN A 237 -7.34 8.23 -10.43
CA ASN A 237 -8.37 7.66 -11.31
C ASN A 237 -9.61 8.54 -11.37
N THR A 238 -10.13 8.93 -10.21
CA THR A 238 -11.36 9.72 -10.09
C THR A 238 -11.24 11.09 -10.72
N VAL A 239 -10.10 11.77 -10.53
CA VAL A 239 -9.84 13.07 -11.15
C VAL A 239 -9.68 12.92 -12.66
N VAL A 240 -8.90 11.95 -13.14
CA VAL A 240 -8.75 11.68 -14.59
C VAL A 240 -10.10 11.35 -15.24
N ASP A 241 -10.91 10.51 -14.59
CA ASP A 241 -12.24 10.14 -15.07
C ASP A 241 -13.18 11.33 -15.13
N THR A 242 -13.15 12.17 -14.10
CA THR A 242 -13.93 13.41 -14.03
C THR A 242 -13.56 14.36 -15.15
N LEU A 243 -12.28 14.70 -15.27
CA LEU A 243 -11.78 15.65 -16.26
C LEU A 243 -11.99 15.14 -17.70
N SER A 244 -11.96 13.82 -17.93
CA SER A 244 -12.23 13.25 -19.25
C SER A 244 -13.66 13.50 -19.76
N LYS A 245 -14.63 13.67 -18.85
CA LYS A 245 -16.05 13.92 -19.16
C LYS A 245 -16.33 15.39 -19.50
N ILE A 246 -15.42 16.31 -19.12
CA ILE A 246 -15.58 17.75 -19.37
C ILE A 246 -15.03 18.08 -20.76
N LYS A 247 -15.92 18.52 -21.65
CA LYS A 247 -15.54 18.87 -23.03
C LYS A 247 -14.74 20.17 -23.05
N ASN A 248 -13.72 20.23 -23.91
CA ASN A 248 -12.89 21.41 -24.15
C ASN A 248 -12.25 22.00 -22.89
N TYR A 249 -11.86 21.13 -21.95
CA TYR A 249 -11.25 21.55 -20.69
C TYR A 249 -9.73 21.28 -20.72
N ASP A 250 -8.93 22.34 -20.66
CA ASP A 250 -7.47 22.21 -20.56
C ASP A 250 -7.06 22.10 -19.08
N CYS A 251 -6.52 20.94 -18.71
CA CYS A 251 -6.23 20.64 -17.30
C CYS A 251 -5.04 21.44 -16.76
N TRP A 252 -4.12 21.86 -17.63
CA TRP A 252 -2.93 22.60 -17.22
C TRP A 252 -3.26 24.07 -16.98
N ASP A 253 -4.03 24.67 -17.88
CA ASP A 253 -4.44 26.07 -17.77
C ASP A 253 -5.39 26.28 -16.58
N ASN A 254 -6.18 25.26 -16.22
CA ASN A 254 -7.13 25.30 -15.10
C ASN A 254 -6.65 24.55 -13.84
N ARG A 255 -5.34 24.24 -13.73
CA ARG A 255 -4.81 23.41 -12.63
C ARG A 255 -5.13 23.97 -11.24
N ASP A 256 -5.07 25.28 -11.06
CA ASP A 256 -5.25 25.90 -9.74
C ASP A 256 -6.72 25.80 -9.29
N GLU A 257 -7.68 25.92 -10.23
CA GLU A 257 -9.10 25.65 -9.97
C GLU A 257 -9.35 24.17 -9.62
N ILE A 258 -8.72 23.25 -10.35
CA ILE A 258 -8.83 21.81 -10.10
C ILE A 258 -8.34 21.47 -8.69
N PHE A 259 -7.12 21.91 -8.32
CA PHE A 259 -6.56 21.61 -7.00
C PHE A 259 -7.33 22.31 -5.88
N ARG A 260 -7.80 23.54 -6.09
CA ARG A 260 -8.68 24.18 -5.12
C ARG A 260 -9.98 23.42 -4.92
N ALA A 261 -10.61 22.93 -5.99
CA ALA A 261 -11.81 22.13 -5.87
C ALA A 261 -11.55 20.81 -5.13
N ILE A 262 -10.38 20.18 -5.32
CA ILE A 262 -9.94 19.02 -4.53
C ILE A 262 -9.82 19.39 -3.05
N ASP A 263 -9.20 20.53 -2.75
CA ASP A 263 -8.99 21.00 -1.37
C ASP A 263 -10.34 21.34 -0.68
N ASP A 264 -11.27 22.00 -1.40
CA ASP A 264 -12.58 22.43 -0.89
C ASP A 264 -13.58 21.27 -0.72
N LEU A 265 -13.63 20.35 -1.68
CA LEU A 265 -14.62 19.26 -1.75
C LEU A 265 -14.08 17.93 -1.22
N GLY A 266 -12.76 17.82 -1.12
CA GLY A 266 -12.03 16.62 -0.71
C GLY A 266 -11.78 15.61 -1.83
N SER A 267 -12.44 15.73 -2.99
CA SER A 267 -12.18 14.98 -4.25
C SER A 267 -13.02 15.59 -5.37
N LEU A 268 -12.75 15.23 -6.64
CA LEU A 268 -13.53 15.67 -7.79
C LEU A 268 -14.45 14.59 -8.29
N THR A 269 -15.67 14.98 -8.65
CA THR A 269 -16.64 14.14 -9.34
C THR A 269 -17.30 14.99 -10.44
N PRO A 270 -17.78 14.38 -11.55
CA PRO A 270 -18.10 15.12 -12.77
C PRO A 270 -19.11 16.26 -12.60
N LEU A 271 -20.29 15.99 -12.06
CA LEU A 271 -21.39 16.94 -11.95
C LEU A 271 -21.13 17.97 -10.85
N ILE A 272 -20.61 17.54 -9.68
CA ILE A 272 -20.27 18.46 -8.59
C ILE A 272 -19.17 19.42 -9.04
N PHE A 273 -18.14 18.93 -9.75
CA PHE A 273 -17.08 19.80 -10.24
C PHE A 273 -17.56 20.75 -11.35
N ASP A 274 -18.44 20.31 -12.25
CA ASP A 274 -19.01 21.19 -13.27
C ASP A 274 -19.92 22.29 -12.64
N ARG A 275 -20.68 21.93 -11.60
CA ARG A 275 -21.43 22.89 -10.78
C ARG A 275 -20.51 23.82 -9.97
N TYR A 276 -19.36 23.34 -9.49
CA TYR A 276 -18.39 24.13 -8.74
C TYR A 276 -17.69 25.15 -9.64
N ARG A 277 -17.17 24.74 -10.80
CA ARG A 277 -16.38 25.60 -11.69
C ARG A 277 -17.21 26.68 -12.41
N SER A 278 -18.52 26.48 -12.53
CA SER A 278 -19.44 27.47 -13.11
C SER A 278 -19.78 28.62 -12.15
N LYS A 279 -19.35 28.54 -10.89
CA LYS A 279 -19.61 29.53 -9.84
C LYS A 279 -18.48 30.53 -9.71
N ASN A 280 -18.80 31.73 -9.21
CA ASN A 280 -17.76 32.68 -8.80
C ASN A 280 -17.10 32.25 -7.48
N GLU A 281 -16.04 32.95 -7.08
CA GLU A 281 -15.21 32.59 -5.92
C GLU A 281 -15.96 32.48 -4.59
N ARG A 282 -16.92 33.38 -4.33
CA ARG A 282 -17.73 33.35 -3.11
C ARG A 282 -18.78 32.23 -3.16
N GLU A 283 -19.35 32.00 -4.33
CA GLU A 283 -20.32 30.92 -4.56
C GLU A 283 -19.68 29.53 -4.51
N LYS A 284 -18.41 29.39 -4.95
CA LYS A 284 -17.61 28.16 -4.83
C LYS A 284 -17.47 27.75 -3.37
N GLU A 285 -17.05 28.67 -2.51
CA GLU A 285 -16.91 28.42 -1.07
C GLU A 285 -18.25 28.03 -0.44
N PHE A 286 -19.32 28.78 -0.74
CA PHE A 286 -20.67 28.46 -0.24
C PHE A 286 -21.17 27.09 -0.74
N PHE A 287 -20.90 26.75 -2.00
CA PHE A 287 -21.26 25.46 -2.57
C PHE A 287 -20.49 24.32 -1.89
N ALA A 288 -19.18 24.46 -1.70
CA ALA A 288 -18.38 23.47 -0.97
C ALA A 288 -18.85 23.28 0.47
N GLN A 289 -19.18 24.38 1.18
CA GLN A 289 -19.77 24.32 2.52
C GLN A 289 -21.11 23.57 2.53
N ASN A 290 -21.96 23.74 1.52
CA ASN A 290 -23.23 23.03 1.42
C ASN A 290 -23.03 21.53 1.13
N ILE A 291 -22.11 21.18 0.22
CA ILE A 291 -21.75 19.78 -0.03
C ILE A 291 -21.23 19.14 1.26
N ASN A 292 -20.33 19.81 1.99
CA ASN A 292 -19.79 19.31 3.25
C ASN A 292 -20.89 19.18 4.32
N LYS A 293 -21.84 20.14 4.43
CA LYS A 293 -22.99 19.98 5.35
C LYS A 293 -23.84 18.76 5.02
N LEU A 294 -24.02 18.43 3.74
CA LEU A 294 -24.79 17.27 3.31
C LEU A 294 -24.12 15.95 3.71
N LYS A 295 -22.79 15.83 3.64
CA LYS A 295 -22.04 14.61 3.98
C LYS A 295 -22.42 14.04 5.35
N ASN A 296 -22.63 14.89 6.36
CA ASN A 296 -23.06 14.46 7.70
C ASN A 296 -24.31 13.57 7.67
N ARG A 297 -25.30 13.93 6.85
CA ARG A 297 -26.57 13.21 6.77
C ARG A 297 -26.40 11.81 6.17
N PHE A 298 -25.39 11.60 5.32
CA PHE A 298 -25.11 10.30 4.72
C PHE A 298 -24.57 9.26 5.71
N PHE A 299 -24.13 9.68 6.91
CA PHE A 299 -23.77 8.74 7.98
C PHE A 299 -24.96 8.34 8.85
N GLN A 300 -26.03 9.13 8.85
CA GLN A 300 -27.24 8.88 9.64
C GLN A 300 -28.06 7.74 9.02
N ASN A 301 -28.88 7.05 9.81
CA ASN A 301 -29.75 6.00 9.27
C ASN A 301 -31.01 6.57 8.61
N GLU A 302 -30.82 7.39 7.59
CA GLU A 302 -31.88 7.96 6.74
C GLU A 302 -31.78 7.38 5.32
N PRO A 303 -32.90 7.04 4.65
CA PRO A 303 -32.87 6.59 3.27
C PRO A 303 -32.16 7.61 2.38
N VAL A 304 -31.13 7.19 1.65
CA VAL A 304 -30.24 8.13 0.94
C VAL A 304 -30.98 8.97 -0.11
N LYS A 305 -32.05 8.41 -0.71
CA LYS A 305 -32.93 9.11 -1.68
C LYS A 305 -33.74 10.28 -1.08
N ASN A 306 -33.80 10.38 0.26
CA ASN A 306 -34.49 11.45 0.99
C ASN A 306 -33.55 12.55 1.47
N ILE A 307 -32.23 12.32 1.46
CA ILE A 307 -31.23 13.29 1.90
C ILE A 307 -31.17 14.49 0.93
N LEU A 308 -31.18 14.20 -0.37
CA LEU A 308 -31.13 15.22 -1.41
C LEU A 308 -32.52 15.58 -1.94
N PRO A 309 -32.75 16.86 -2.27
CA PRO A 309 -33.95 17.26 -2.99
C PRO A 309 -33.98 16.60 -4.38
N LYS A 310 -35.16 16.52 -5.00
CA LYS A 310 -35.39 15.73 -6.22
C LYS A 310 -34.47 16.16 -7.37
N GLU A 311 -34.22 17.46 -7.48
CA GLU A 311 -33.36 18.13 -8.45
C GLU A 311 -31.86 17.81 -8.30
N ASP A 312 -31.42 17.38 -7.10
CA ASP A 312 -30.02 17.04 -6.82
C ASP A 312 -29.78 15.54 -6.76
N ARG A 313 -30.78 14.70 -7.06
CA ARG A 313 -30.62 13.24 -7.05
C ARG A 313 -29.60 12.74 -8.06
N GLU A 314 -29.32 13.50 -9.11
CA GLU A 314 -28.27 13.18 -10.09
C GLU A 314 -26.85 13.19 -9.50
N ILE A 315 -26.61 13.96 -8.44
CA ILE A 315 -25.30 14.00 -7.75
C ILE A 315 -25.22 13.06 -6.55
N LEU A 316 -26.21 12.18 -6.35
CA LEU A 316 -26.29 11.30 -5.19
C LEU A 316 -25.06 10.37 -5.09
N ALA A 317 -24.74 9.69 -6.19
CA ALA A 317 -23.57 8.82 -6.25
C ALA A 317 -22.26 9.59 -5.99
N GLU A 318 -22.19 10.82 -6.49
CA GLU A 318 -21.02 11.69 -6.30
C GLU A 318 -20.83 12.06 -4.83
N ILE A 319 -21.90 12.45 -4.12
CA ILE A 319 -21.79 12.77 -2.70
C ILE A 319 -21.45 11.52 -1.87
N ILE A 320 -22.03 10.36 -2.18
CA ILE A 320 -21.67 9.10 -1.49
C ILE A 320 -20.19 8.79 -1.69
N TYR A 321 -19.69 8.90 -2.92
CA TYR A 321 -18.28 8.71 -3.22
C TYR A 321 -17.38 9.67 -2.42
N LEU A 322 -17.72 10.96 -2.41
CA LEU A 322 -16.97 11.99 -1.65
C LEU A 322 -17.01 11.77 -0.13
N THR A 323 -18.13 11.25 0.37
CA THR A 323 -18.38 11.02 1.80
C THR A 323 -17.59 9.82 2.32
N TYR A 324 -17.66 8.69 1.60
CA TYR A 324 -17.07 7.44 2.06
C TYR A 324 -15.63 7.25 1.58
N LYS A 325 -15.28 7.72 0.37
CA LYS A 325 -13.95 7.53 -0.25
C LYS A 325 -13.51 6.05 -0.23
N PRO A 326 -14.31 5.14 -0.80
CA PRO A 326 -14.05 3.71 -0.71
C PRO A 326 -12.69 3.35 -1.33
N ILE A 327 -11.85 2.63 -0.58
CA ILE A 327 -10.53 2.20 -1.05
C ILE A 327 -10.72 1.06 -2.06
N GLY A 328 -10.06 1.18 -3.22
CA GLY A 328 -10.12 0.15 -4.27
C GLY A 328 -11.44 0.11 -5.03
N MET A 329 -12.25 1.16 -4.96
CA MET A 329 -13.44 1.34 -5.79
C MET A 329 -13.37 2.68 -6.52
N SER A 330 -13.54 2.63 -7.83
CA SER A 330 -13.73 3.80 -8.69
C SER A 330 -15.10 4.44 -8.47
N PHE A 331 -15.23 5.70 -8.88
CA PHE A 331 -16.54 6.37 -8.88
C PHE A 331 -17.58 5.61 -9.73
N SER A 332 -17.17 5.08 -10.89
CA SER A 332 -18.06 4.33 -11.78
C SER A 332 -18.58 3.05 -11.12
N GLU A 333 -17.75 2.33 -10.36
CA GLU A 333 -18.19 1.15 -9.62
C GLU A 333 -19.19 1.52 -8.52
N VAL A 334 -18.95 2.61 -7.79
CA VAL A 334 -19.91 3.12 -6.78
C VAL A 334 -21.24 3.49 -7.43
N GLU A 335 -21.22 4.17 -8.58
CA GLU A 335 -22.41 4.52 -9.35
C GLU A 335 -23.20 3.26 -9.74
N THR A 336 -22.56 2.25 -10.33
CA THR A 336 -23.20 0.97 -10.69
C THR A 336 -23.76 0.25 -9.46
N MET A 337 -22.99 0.14 -8.38
CA MET A 337 -23.45 -0.55 -7.16
C MET A 337 -24.64 0.16 -6.49
N LEU A 338 -24.73 1.49 -6.59
CA LEU A 338 -25.87 2.24 -6.05
C LEU A 338 -27.18 1.99 -6.81
N GLU A 339 -27.11 1.56 -8.07
CA GLU A 339 -28.28 1.14 -8.84
C GLU A 339 -28.74 -0.26 -8.44
N GLU A 340 -27.81 -1.13 -8.05
CA GLU A 340 -28.06 -2.54 -7.71
C GLU A 340 -28.45 -2.74 -6.24
N ILE A 341 -27.96 -1.90 -5.33
CA ILE A 341 -28.15 -2.05 -3.89
C ILE A 341 -29.33 -1.19 -3.43
N GLU A 342 -30.32 -1.85 -2.84
CA GLU A 342 -31.43 -1.16 -2.20
C GLU A 342 -31.00 -0.57 -0.85
N ASP A 343 -31.57 0.59 -0.50
CA ASP A 343 -31.43 1.15 0.84
C ASP A 343 -32.13 0.23 1.85
N GLN A 344 -31.50 -0.01 2.99
CA GLN A 344 -31.96 -0.99 3.99
C GLN A 344 -32.23 -0.33 5.36
N THR A 345 -32.44 0.99 5.39
CA THR A 345 -32.63 1.77 6.64
C THR A 345 -33.82 1.29 7.47
N GLU A 346 -34.86 0.76 6.84
CA GLU A 346 -36.05 0.21 7.50
C GLU A 346 -35.75 -1.02 8.36
N HIS A 347 -34.67 -1.76 8.07
CA HIS A 347 -34.22 -2.85 8.93
C HIS A 347 -33.83 -2.39 10.34
N LEU A 348 -33.53 -1.10 10.50
CA LEU A 348 -33.22 -0.49 11.79
C LEU A 348 -34.40 0.32 12.39
N SER A 349 -35.58 0.34 11.76
CA SER A 349 -36.73 1.14 12.19
C SER A 349 -37.28 0.79 13.58
N GLY A 350 -37.03 -0.43 14.06
CA GLY A 350 -37.43 -0.89 15.39
C GLY A 350 -36.40 -0.61 16.49
N PHE A 351 -35.31 0.09 16.19
CA PHE A 351 -34.23 0.35 17.14
C PHE A 351 -34.10 1.85 17.43
N SER A 352 -33.72 2.18 18.66
CA SER A 352 -33.44 3.54 19.14
C SER A 352 -31.94 3.79 19.19
N PHE A 353 -31.52 4.91 18.62
CA PHE A 353 -30.15 5.42 18.64
C PHE A 353 -30.14 6.91 18.21
N PRO A 354 -29.15 7.71 18.63
CA PRO A 354 -29.06 9.12 18.27
C PRO A 354 -28.76 9.30 16.78
N GLN A 355 -29.54 10.15 16.10
CA GLN A 355 -29.33 10.44 14.67
C GLN A 355 -28.01 11.16 14.41
N ASP A 356 -27.55 11.99 15.34
CA ASP A 356 -26.25 12.69 15.26
C ASP A 356 -25.06 11.81 15.72
N GLY A 357 -25.31 10.51 15.89
CA GLY A 357 -24.32 9.52 16.32
C GLY A 357 -24.03 9.57 17.82
N TYR A 358 -23.45 8.47 18.32
CA TYR A 358 -22.93 8.40 19.68
C TYR A 358 -21.61 9.17 19.78
N ASP A 359 -21.38 9.79 20.92
CA ASP A 359 -20.08 10.41 21.19
C ASP A 359 -18.97 9.36 21.27
N PHE A 360 -17.95 9.49 20.41
CA PHE A 360 -16.82 8.57 20.33
C PHE A 360 -15.56 9.23 20.88
N SER A 361 -15.68 9.90 22.03
CA SER A 361 -14.53 10.49 22.71
C SER A 361 -13.57 9.40 23.20
N LEU A 362 -12.37 9.39 22.66
CA LEU A 362 -11.28 8.54 23.11
C LEU A 362 -10.62 9.19 24.32
N GLN A 363 -10.99 8.72 25.51
CA GLN A 363 -10.39 9.16 26.77
C GLN A 363 -8.94 8.69 26.93
N GLY A 364 -8.57 7.69 26.13
CA GLY A 364 -7.24 7.12 26.04
C GLY A 364 -6.15 8.14 25.85
N GLN A 365 -5.47 8.47 26.93
CA GLN A 365 -4.20 9.19 26.85
C GLN A 365 -3.17 8.19 26.33
N MET A 366 -2.63 8.43 25.13
CA MET A 366 -1.42 7.72 24.71
C MET A 366 -0.29 8.18 25.64
N PHE A 367 0.16 7.30 26.53
CA PHE A 367 1.26 7.62 27.42
C PHE A 367 2.57 7.35 26.69
N VAL A 368 3.29 8.43 26.47
CA VAL A 368 4.63 8.38 25.92
C VAL A 368 5.60 8.40 27.09
N SER A 369 6.32 7.30 27.29
CA SER A 369 7.38 7.19 28.29
C SER A 369 8.73 6.95 27.61
N LEU A 370 9.82 7.14 28.36
CA LEU A 370 11.14 6.76 27.90
C LEU A 370 11.49 5.37 28.43
N LYS A 371 12.24 4.61 27.63
CA LYS A 371 12.85 3.36 28.07
C LYS A 371 13.69 3.61 29.33
N PRO A 372 13.73 2.66 30.30
CA PRO A 372 14.48 2.84 31.54
C PRO A 372 15.93 3.30 31.30
N GLY A 373 16.34 4.35 32.01
CA GLY A 373 17.69 4.94 31.91
C GLY A 373 17.95 5.71 30.61
N LYS A 374 16.93 6.03 29.81
CA LYS A 374 17.04 6.93 28.66
C LYS A 374 16.49 8.31 29.00
N ASP A 375 17.12 9.32 28.43
CA ASP A 375 16.69 10.71 28.51
C ASP A 375 16.69 11.35 27.11
N ILE A 376 15.88 12.38 26.91
CA ILE A 376 15.87 13.22 25.71
C ILE A 376 16.63 14.49 26.04
N GLU A 377 17.79 14.65 25.40
CA GLU A 377 18.61 15.83 25.61
C GLU A 377 17.93 17.00 24.89
N GLY A 378 17.50 18.05 25.61
CA GLY A 378 16.78 19.19 25.02
C GLY A 378 17.55 19.85 23.86
N LYS A 379 18.88 19.85 23.95
CA LYS A 379 19.78 20.31 22.88
C LYS A 379 19.60 19.55 21.57
N ASP A 380 19.14 18.29 21.59
CA ASP A 380 18.94 17.49 20.38
C ASP A 380 17.76 18.03 19.57
N LEU A 381 16.65 18.37 20.26
CA LEU A 381 15.48 19.00 19.66
C LEU A 381 15.84 20.39 19.12
N GLU A 382 16.55 21.19 19.92
CA GLU A 382 17.01 22.52 19.51
C GLU A 382 17.96 22.44 18.31
N THR A 383 18.83 21.44 18.27
CA THR A 383 19.74 21.20 17.13
C THR A 383 18.93 20.95 15.86
N ILE A 384 17.93 20.07 15.92
CA ILE A 384 17.08 19.77 14.75
C ILE A 384 16.25 21.00 14.36
N LEU A 385 15.64 21.70 15.31
CA LEU A 385 14.85 22.91 15.02
C LEU A 385 15.71 24.06 14.49
N SER A 386 16.97 24.18 14.92
CA SER A 386 17.86 25.27 14.51
C SER A 386 18.18 25.24 13.01
N ILE A 387 18.09 24.06 12.38
CA ILE A 387 18.35 23.89 10.95
C ILE A 387 17.08 23.95 10.10
N ILE A 388 15.88 23.96 10.69
CA ILE A 388 14.62 24.00 9.92
C ILE A 388 14.25 25.47 9.60
N PRO A 389 13.86 25.79 8.35
CA PRO A 389 13.43 27.14 7.99
C PRO A 389 12.09 27.46 8.67
N LYS A 390 12.02 28.62 9.35
CA LYS A 390 10.82 29.08 10.06
C LYS A 390 9.86 29.88 9.18
N GLU A 391 10.37 30.43 8.09
CA GLU A 391 9.64 31.28 7.16
C GLU A 391 10.17 31.08 5.74
N ASN A 392 9.36 31.46 4.76
CA ASN A 392 9.80 31.52 3.37
C ASN A 392 10.91 32.57 3.24
N LEU A 393 12.07 32.16 2.73
CA LEU A 393 13.12 33.11 2.38
C LEU A 393 12.75 33.81 1.07
N SER A 394 13.02 35.10 0.97
CA SER A 394 12.89 35.82 -0.31
C SER A 394 13.79 35.16 -1.36
N GLU A 395 13.32 35.10 -2.61
CA GLU A 395 13.99 34.42 -3.72
C GLU A 395 15.46 34.87 -3.89
N ASP A 396 15.74 36.17 -3.85
CA ASP A 396 17.11 36.71 -3.96
C ASP A 396 18.05 36.22 -2.85
N LEU A 397 17.53 36.19 -1.61
CA LEU A 397 18.28 35.74 -0.44
C LEU A 397 18.54 34.23 -0.51
N LEU A 398 17.54 33.47 -0.94
CA LEU A 398 17.64 32.03 -1.16
C LEU A 398 18.67 31.73 -2.24
N LEU A 399 18.56 32.38 -3.41
CA LEU A 399 19.50 32.26 -4.53
C LEU A 399 20.93 32.52 -4.10
N THR A 400 21.18 33.66 -3.45
CA THR A 400 22.52 34.09 -3.06
C THR A 400 23.13 33.16 -2.00
N ARG A 401 22.37 32.85 -0.94
CA ARG A 401 22.90 32.08 0.20
C ARG A 401 23.02 30.59 -0.12
N ALA A 402 22.05 30.00 -0.82
CA ALA A 402 22.11 28.59 -1.19
C ALA A 402 23.28 28.36 -2.17
N ALA A 403 23.46 29.22 -3.17
CA ALA A 403 24.61 29.18 -4.07
C ALA A 403 25.94 29.17 -3.30
N SER A 404 26.10 30.06 -2.31
CA SER A 404 27.31 30.09 -1.48
C SER A 404 27.52 28.79 -0.68
N SER A 405 26.46 28.18 -0.16
CA SER A 405 26.55 26.90 0.54
C SER A 405 26.95 25.77 -0.42
N LEU A 406 26.39 25.74 -1.63
CA LEU A 406 26.73 24.75 -2.65
C LEU A 406 28.20 24.87 -3.10
N VAL A 407 28.72 26.08 -3.26
CA VAL A 407 30.16 26.32 -3.54
C VAL A 407 31.04 25.71 -2.44
N LYS A 408 30.65 25.80 -1.17
CA LYS A 408 31.40 25.19 -0.05
C LYS A 408 31.38 23.66 -0.14
N ILE A 409 30.22 23.07 -0.41
CA ILE A 409 30.09 21.62 -0.61
C ILE A 409 30.94 21.18 -1.81
N ALA A 410 30.89 21.90 -2.94
CA ALA A 410 31.69 21.62 -4.13
C ALA A 410 33.21 21.74 -3.88
N LYS A 411 33.63 22.56 -2.92
CA LYS A 411 35.02 22.65 -2.41
C LYS A 411 35.41 21.52 -1.46
N GLY A 412 34.50 20.61 -1.13
CA GLY A 412 34.75 19.47 -0.24
C GLY A 412 34.29 19.65 1.20
N ALA A 413 33.55 20.72 1.52
CA ALA A 413 33.01 20.90 2.87
C ALA A 413 31.97 19.82 3.18
N THR A 414 32.14 19.17 4.34
CA THR A 414 31.20 18.17 4.89
C THR A 414 30.48 18.68 6.15
N LEU A 415 30.85 19.88 6.61
CA LEU A 415 30.26 20.57 7.74
C LEU A 415 29.78 21.93 7.27
N LEU A 416 28.51 22.23 7.54
CA LEU A 416 27.89 23.52 7.29
C LEU A 416 27.38 24.09 8.60
N LYS A 417 27.33 25.42 8.67
CA LYS A 417 26.68 26.12 9.79
C LYS A 417 25.17 25.86 9.74
N PRO A 418 24.46 25.90 10.88
CA PRO A 418 23.00 25.69 10.90
C PRO A 418 22.23 26.58 9.92
N GLU A 419 22.61 27.86 9.80
CA GLU A 419 21.98 28.79 8.84
C GLU A 419 22.21 28.42 7.37
N GLU A 420 23.33 27.75 7.05
CA GLU A 420 23.61 27.27 5.70
C GLU A 420 22.80 26.02 5.37
N ILE A 421 22.64 25.12 6.35
CA ILE A 421 21.76 23.95 6.24
C ILE A 421 20.31 24.41 6.06
N LYS A 422 19.87 25.38 6.86
CA LYS A 422 18.51 25.95 6.81
C LYS A 422 18.16 26.51 5.44
N VAL A 423 19.08 27.26 4.85
CA VAL A 423 18.90 27.82 3.50
C VAL A 423 18.81 26.71 2.45
N LEU A 424 19.60 25.64 2.58
CA LEU A 424 19.49 24.50 1.66
C LEU A 424 18.16 23.76 1.87
N LEU A 425 17.74 23.49 3.11
CA LEU A 425 16.46 22.85 3.40
C LEU A 425 15.25 23.66 2.91
N ALA A 426 15.36 24.99 2.83
CA ALA A 426 14.33 25.85 2.27
C ALA A 426 14.06 25.59 0.77
N LEU A 427 14.96 24.89 0.05
CA LEU A 427 14.72 24.45 -1.33
C LEU A 427 13.61 23.39 -1.44
N SER A 428 13.34 22.64 -0.35
CA SER A 428 12.41 21.50 -0.34
C SER A 428 11.02 21.80 0.24
N SER A 429 10.51 23.01 0.00
CA SER A 429 9.08 23.37 0.03
C SER A 429 8.38 23.57 1.39
N GLU A 430 7.09 23.91 1.27
CA GLU A 430 6.08 24.25 2.28
C GLU A 430 5.96 23.26 3.44
N GLN A 431 6.29 21.97 3.24
CA GLN A 431 6.22 20.96 4.29
C GLN A 431 7.19 21.24 5.45
N MET A 432 8.39 21.74 5.14
CA MET A 432 9.36 22.17 6.15
C MET A 432 8.83 23.36 6.96
N ILE A 433 8.12 24.27 6.29
CA ILE A 433 7.53 25.43 6.92
C ILE A 433 6.33 25.01 7.76
N GLY A 434 5.45 24.15 7.27
CA GLY A 434 4.32 23.60 8.02
C GLY A 434 4.80 22.84 9.26
N PHE A 435 5.89 22.07 9.14
CA PHE A 435 6.54 21.44 10.27
C PHE A 435 7.08 22.48 11.28
N SER A 436 7.76 23.52 10.80
CA SER A 436 8.28 24.60 11.66
C SER A 436 7.18 25.40 12.36
N GLN A 437 6.06 25.64 11.67
CA GLN A 437 4.89 26.33 12.23
C GLN A 437 4.21 25.48 13.29
N LYS A 438 4.18 24.16 13.08
CA LYS A 438 3.68 23.19 14.07
C LYS A 438 4.60 23.10 15.30
N PHE A 439 5.91 23.23 15.12
CA PHE A 439 6.92 23.13 16.17
C PHE A 439 7.79 24.39 16.25
N GLN A 440 7.18 25.54 16.56
CA GLN A 440 7.91 26.82 16.67
C GLN A 440 9.01 26.77 17.73
N GLU A 441 8.77 25.98 18.79
CA GLU A 441 9.66 25.71 19.90
C GLU A 441 9.81 24.19 20.12
N ALA A 442 10.92 23.80 20.73
CA ALA A 442 11.15 22.42 21.13
C ALA A 442 10.02 21.98 22.09
N PRO A 443 9.27 20.91 21.78
CA PRO A 443 8.23 20.45 22.67
C PRO A 443 8.86 20.04 24.00
N ARG A 444 8.38 20.65 25.09
CA ARG A 444 8.87 20.34 26.46
C ARG A 444 8.30 19.02 26.99
N GLN A 445 7.16 18.61 26.46
CA GLN A 445 6.42 17.42 26.90
C GLN A 445 6.89 16.20 26.11
N LEU A 446 7.16 15.06 26.78
CA LEU A 446 7.60 13.81 26.13
C LEU A 446 6.71 13.39 24.96
N ALA A 447 5.40 13.54 25.14
CA ALA A 447 4.38 13.28 24.15
C ALA A 447 4.57 14.12 22.87
N GLY A 448 4.78 15.43 23.03
CA GLY A 448 5.13 16.34 21.95
C GLY A 448 6.49 16.03 21.32
N GLN A 449 7.47 15.58 22.11
CA GLN A 449 8.80 15.19 21.62
C GLN A 449 8.73 13.92 20.76
N HIS A 450 7.99 12.90 21.19
CA HIS A 450 7.78 11.69 20.39
C HIS A 450 7.08 12.02 19.07
N LEU A 451 6.04 12.86 19.10
CA LEU A 451 5.35 13.32 17.90
C LEU A 451 6.33 14.07 16.98
N PHE A 452 7.13 14.98 17.55
CA PHE A 452 8.17 15.72 16.81
C PHE A 452 9.14 14.77 16.12
N PHE A 453 9.74 13.80 16.84
CA PHE A 453 10.70 12.88 16.24
C PHE A 453 10.07 11.94 15.21
N THR A 454 8.80 11.55 15.41
CA THR A 454 8.07 10.73 14.45
C THR A 454 7.86 11.49 13.14
N GLN A 455 7.40 12.73 13.22
CA GLN A 455 7.19 13.57 12.03
C GLN A 455 8.50 14.06 11.42
N ALA A 456 9.53 14.32 12.23
CA ALA A 456 10.85 14.67 11.71
C ALA A 456 11.49 13.49 10.98
N GLU A 457 11.30 12.25 11.47
CA GLU A 457 11.74 11.06 10.73
C GLU A 457 11.03 10.98 9.38
N GLU A 458 9.71 11.15 9.36
CA GLU A 458 8.94 11.15 8.10
C GLU A 458 9.43 12.22 7.12
N LEU A 459 9.47 13.47 7.58
CA LEU A 459 9.88 14.62 6.78
C LEU A 459 11.31 14.50 6.24
N PHE A 460 12.28 14.15 7.10
CA PHE A 460 13.67 14.11 6.67
C PHE A 460 13.98 12.84 5.87
N LEU A 461 13.50 11.66 6.29
CA LEU A 461 13.91 10.37 5.70
C LEU A 461 13.07 9.97 4.49
N HIS A 462 11.80 10.35 4.46
CA HIS A 462 10.91 10.04 3.35
C HIS A 462 10.81 11.23 2.41
N ASP A 463 10.35 12.38 2.87
CA ASP A 463 10.01 13.47 1.94
C ASP A 463 11.27 14.15 1.39
N LEU A 464 12.12 14.68 2.27
CA LEU A 464 13.31 15.44 1.90
C LEU A 464 14.29 14.61 1.08
N LYS A 465 14.58 13.38 1.51
CA LYS A 465 15.54 12.49 0.83
C LYS A 465 15.13 12.19 -0.62
N ASN A 466 13.83 12.07 -0.87
CA ASN A 466 13.32 11.78 -2.20
C ASN A 466 13.24 13.05 -3.07
N GLU A 467 12.80 14.17 -2.51
CA GLU A 467 12.50 15.37 -3.31
C GLU A 467 13.64 16.37 -3.47
N PHE A 468 14.61 16.41 -2.54
CA PHE A 468 15.68 17.41 -2.54
C PHE A 468 16.61 17.36 -3.77
N PRO A 469 16.99 16.19 -4.33
CA PRO A 469 17.81 16.16 -5.55
C PRO A 469 17.20 16.96 -6.70
N ASP A 470 15.89 16.80 -6.93
CA ASP A 470 15.20 17.52 -8.02
C ASP A 470 15.08 19.00 -7.71
N LYS A 471 14.76 19.36 -6.46
CA LYS A 471 14.70 20.76 -6.04
C LYS A 471 16.04 21.46 -6.14
N LEU A 472 17.12 20.76 -5.82
CA LEU A 472 18.47 21.27 -6.00
C LEU A 472 18.81 21.47 -7.48
N HIS A 473 18.39 20.54 -8.34
CA HIS A 473 18.56 20.67 -9.79
C HIS A 473 17.80 21.88 -10.33
N ASP A 474 16.50 22.00 -10.04
CA ASP A 474 15.65 23.12 -10.44
C ASP A 474 16.24 24.46 -9.98
N PHE A 475 16.70 24.51 -8.72
CA PHE A 475 17.35 25.69 -8.15
C PHE A 475 18.64 26.04 -8.89
N PHE A 476 19.47 25.06 -9.20
CA PHE A 476 20.73 25.28 -9.90
C PHE A 476 20.50 25.88 -11.29
N GLN A 477 19.48 25.43 -12.01
CA GLN A 477 19.11 25.98 -13.33
C GLN A 477 18.69 27.46 -13.27
N GLN A 478 18.21 27.92 -12.11
CA GLN A 478 17.82 29.32 -11.89
C GLN A 478 18.99 30.21 -11.44
N MET A 479 20.15 29.63 -11.10
CA MET A 479 21.31 30.40 -10.67
C MET A 479 21.92 31.20 -11.83
N PRO A 480 22.54 32.37 -11.57
CA PRO A 480 23.34 33.05 -12.58
C PRO A 480 24.41 32.13 -13.18
N GLN A 481 24.60 32.18 -14.51
CA GLN A 481 25.51 31.29 -15.24
C GLN A 481 26.92 31.27 -14.63
N GLU A 482 27.44 32.43 -14.24
CA GLU A 482 28.76 32.55 -13.60
C GLU A 482 28.90 31.67 -12.34
N LYS A 483 27.82 31.54 -11.55
CA LYS A 483 27.80 30.67 -10.36
C LYS A 483 27.64 29.21 -10.71
N GLN A 484 26.88 28.90 -11.76
CA GLN A 484 26.79 27.54 -12.27
C GLN A 484 28.16 27.05 -12.73
N ASP A 485 28.86 27.86 -13.53
CA ASP A 485 30.20 27.56 -14.04
C ASP A 485 31.22 27.42 -12.90
N GLU A 486 31.16 28.28 -11.87
CA GLU A 486 31.99 28.18 -10.68
C GLU A 486 31.80 26.82 -9.98
N ILE A 487 30.55 26.43 -9.72
CA ILE A 487 30.24 25.16 -9.04
C ILE A 487 30.65 23.98 -9.91
N ASN A 488 30.34 23.99 -11.21
CA ASN A 488 30.70 22.92 -12.14
C ASN A 488 32.22 22.74 -12.26
N GLY A 489 32.96 23.85 -12.36
CA GLY A 489 34.43 23.81 -12.35
C GLY A 489 35.00 23.23 -11.06
N LEU A 490 34.42 23.57 -9.90
CA LEU A 490 34.81 23.01 -8.60
C LEU A 490 34.46 21.52 -8.48
N LEU A 491 33.30 21.10 -8.96
CA LEU A 491 32.88 19.70 -8.98
C LEU A 491 33.79 18.86 -9.87
N ALA A 492 34.14 19.35 -11.06
CA ALA A 492 35.09 18.69 -11.95
C ALA A 492 36.48 18.56 -11.28
N LYS A 493 36.95 19.64 -10.66
CA LYS A 493 38.26 19.67 -9.97
C LYS A 493 38.32 18.73 -8.75
N ASN A 494 37.24 18.65 -7.97
CA ASN A 494 37.21 17.93 -6.69
C ASN A 494 36.47 16.58 -6.73
N LYS A 495 36.04 16.11 -7.92
CA LYS A 495 35.18 14.93 -8.12
C LYS A 495 35.59 13.71 -7.30
N GLU A 496 36.87 13.35 -7.33
CA GLU A 496 37.41 12.17 -6.62
C GLU A 496 37.39 12.34 -5.10
N GLN A 497 37.74 13.53 -4.58
CA GLN A 497 37.66 13.82 -3.15
C GLN A 497 36.21 13.75 -2.66
N LEU A 498 35.28 14.32 -3.43
CA LEU A 498 33.85 14.32 -3.14
C LEU A 498 33.26 12.90 -3.15
N ARG A 499 33.61 12.07 -4.14
CA ARG A 499 33.26 10.64 -4.19
C ARG A 499 33.79 9.87 -2.98
N LYS A 500 35.06 10.10 -2.62
CA LYS A 500 35.67 9.50 -1.42
C LYS A 500 34.93 9.91 -0.16
N ASN A 501 34.50 11.16 -0.05
CA ASN A 501 33.72 11.62 1.08
C ASN A 501 32.47 10.74 1.23
N VAL A 502 31.62 10.58 0.22
CA VAL A 502 30.40 9.76 0.28
C VAL A 502 30.63 8.24 0.26
N GLY A 503 31.86 7.76 0.51
CA GLY A 503 32.14 6.32 0.61
C GLY A 503 32.00 5.56 -0.70
N LEU A 504 31.93 6.26 -1.84
CA LEU A 504 32.04 5.66 -3.16
C LEU A 504 33.51 5.28 -3.38
N LYS A 505 33.90 4.08 -2.93
CA LYS A 505 35.22 3.52 -3.26
C LYS A 505 35.30 3.39 -4.78
N GLN A 506 36.44 3.77 -5.37
CA GLN A 506 36.78 3.33 -6.72
C GLN A 506 36.69 1.81 -6.72
N LYS A 507 35.64 1.26 -7.35
CA LYS A 507 35.64 -0.16 -7.69
C LYS A 507 36.84 -0.33 -8.61
N LYS A 508 37.88 -1.03 -8.14
CA LYS A 508 38.99 -1.45 -9.00
C LYS A 508 38.37 -2.10 -10.24
N GLU A 509 38.79 -1.61 -11.39
CA GLU A 509 38.29 -1.93 -12.72
C GLU A 509 38.15 -3.44 -12.96
N ASP A 510 37.00 -4.02 -12.61
CA ASP A 510 36.53 -5.21 -13.29
C ASP A 510 35.92 -4.73 -14.61
N LYS A 511 36.59 -5.08 -15.71
CA LYS A 511 36.30 -4.74 -17.12
C LYS A 511 34.96 -5.31 -17.63
N VAL A 512 33.86 -5.03 -16.96
CA VAL A 512 32.52 -5.43 -17.41
C VAL A 512 31.65 -4.20 -17.48
N ASN A 513 31.34 -3.78 -18.70
CA ASN A 513 30.32 -2.82 -19.14
C ASN A 513 29.38 -2.37 -18.01
N VAL A 514 29.89 -1.49 -17.15
CA VAL A 514 29.05 -0.66 -16.31
C VAL A 514 28.48 0.31 -17.32
N VAL A 515 27.17 0.22 -17.54
CA VAL A 515 26.43 1.33 -18.14
C VAL A 515 26.91 2.55 -17.38
N GLU A 516 27.65 3.42 -18.06
CA GLU A 516 27.93 4.78 -17.60
C GLU A 516 26.55 5.40 -17.39
N THR A 517 25.97 5.17 -16.21
CA THR A 517 24.88 6.00 -15.68
C THR A 517 25.52 7.37 -15.64
N SER A 518 25.24 8.15 -16.68
CA SER A 518 25.90 9.40 -17.09
C SER A 518 26.82 9.96 -16.02
N GLU A 519 28.12 9.97 -16.28
CA GLU A 519 29.16 10.46 -15.37
C GLU A 519 29.03 11.95 -14.94
N GLU A 520 27.91 12.63 -15.15
CA GLU A 520 27.87 14.09 -15.31
C GLU A 520 26.87 14.88 -14.45
N ASP A 521 26.03 14.27 -13.61
CA ASP A 521 25.11 15.09 -12.82
C ASP A 521 25.74 15.50 -11.48
N GLY A 522 26.56 16.56 -11.54
CA GLY A 522 27.23 17.16 -10.39
C GLY A 522 26.31 17.42 -9.19
N PHE A 523 25.01 17.65 -9.45
CA PHE A 523 23.97 17.85 -8.44
C PHE A 523 23.64 16.58 -7.65
N ALA A 524 23.63 15.42 -8.29
CA ALA A 524 23.41 14.15 -7.60
C ALA A 524 24.51 13.91 -6.56
N LEU A 525 25.76 14.27 -6.89
CA LEU A 525 26.89 14.21 -5.96
C LEU A 525 26.74 15.22 -4.81
N LEU A 526 26.36 16.48 -5.11
CA LEU A 526 26.11 17.51 -4.08
C LEU A 526 24.98 17.09 -3.13
N SER A 527 23.85 16.63 -3.66
CA SER A 527 22.70 16.12 -2.90
C SER A 527 23.12 14.95 -2.01
N LYS A 528 23.86 13.99 -2.56
CA LYS A 528 24.36 12.85 -1.79
C LYS A 528 25.28 13.28 -0.65
N ILE A 529 26.20 14.23 -0.88
CA ILE A 529 27.05 14.77 0.20
C ILE A 529 26.19 15.45 1.27
N PHE A 530 25.20 16.25 0.86
CA PHE A 530 24.31 16.92 1.78
C PHE A 530 23.59 15.93 2.70
N PHE A 531 23.02 14.84 2.17
CA PHE A 531 22.37 13.83 3.00
C PHE A 531 23.34 12.98 3.82
N GLU A 532 24.38 12.43 3.20
CA GLU A 532 25.22 11.43 3.84
C GLU A 532 26.29 12.02 4.76
N LYS A 533 26.59 13.31 4.62
CA LYS A 533 27.60 13.98 5.45
C LYS A 533 27.05 15.08 6.31
N ILE A 534 26.20 15.94 5.75
CA ILE A 534 25.71 17.11 6.46
C ILE A 534 24.50 16.74 7.32
N LEU A 535 23.47 16.11 6.75
CA LEU A 535 22.26 15.72 7.48
C LEU A 535 22.33 14.39 8.22
N LYS A 536 23.34 13.55 7.94
CA LYS A 536 23.50 12.23 8.57
C LYS A 536 23.44 12.28 10.10
N GLN A 537 24.07 13.28 10.71
CA GLN A 537 24.03 13.43 12.16
C GLN A 537 22.62 13.73 12.66
N CYS A 538 21.86 14.58 11.96
CA CYS A 538 20.47 14.88 12.30
C CYS A 538 19.57 13.64 12.17
N PHE A 539 19.74 12.84 11.12
CA PHE A 539 18.99 11.57 10.95
C PHE A 539 19.24 10.58 12.08
N LEU A 540 20.51 10.39 12.42
CA LEU A 540 20.89 9.50 13.51
C LEU A 540 20.30 10.02 14.83
N LEU A 541 20.33 11.33 15.04
CA LEU A 541 19.77 11.96 16.22
C LEU A 541 18.26 11.76 16.34
N ILE A 542 17.52 11.97 15.25
CA ILE A 542 16.07 11.76 15.19
C ILE A 542 15.73 10.31 15.53
N ARG A 543 16.37 9.34 14.86
CA ARG A 543 16.10 7.91 15.09
C ARG A 543 16.50 7.44 16.47
N GLN A 544 17.67 7.85 16.94
CA GLN A 544 18.14 7.51 18.28
C GLN A 544 17.16 8.02 19.32
N ASN A 545 16.68 9.26 19.19
CA ASN A 545 15.72 9.81 20.13
C ASN A 545 14.32 9.19 20.00
N LYS A 546 13.79 8.97 18.79
CA LYS A 546 12.51 8.27 18.57
C LYS A 546 12.51 6.87 19.21
N ASN A 547 13.61 6.13 19.06
CA ASN A 547 13.72 4.78 19.60
C ASN A 547 13.88 4.72 21.12
N LYS A 548 14.05 5.85 21.81
CA LYS A 548 14.04 5.92 23.28
C LYS A 548 12.62 5.86 23.84
N PHE A 549 11.58 6.14 23.04
CA PHE A 549 10.21 6.15 23.51
C PHE A 549 9.62 4.73 23.61
N VAL A 550 8.73 4.54 24.57
CA VAL A 550 7.83 3.41 24.72
C VAL A 550 6.42 3.99 24.75
N LEU A 551 5.56 3.50 23.86
CA LEU A 551 4.15 3.81 23.90
C LEU A 551 3.50 2.84 24.88
N ASP A 552 3.06 3.38 26.01
CA ASP A 552 2.29 2.64 26.99
C ASP A 552 0.82 3.04 26.88
N TYR A 553 -0.03 2.03 26.85
CA TYR A 553 -1.48 2.16 26.78
C TYR A 553 -2.14 1.67 28.10
N SER A 554 -1.34 1.39 29.12
CA SER A 554 -1.80 1.01 30.46
C SER A 554 -2.14 2.25 31.31
N SER A 555 -3.24 2.17 32.04
CA SER A 555 -3.81 3.26 32.86
C SER A 555 -3.06 3.52 34.18
N ASP A 556 -2.04 2.71 34.49
CA ASP A 556 -1.52 2.61 35.86
C ASP A 556 -0.23 3.40 36.09
N VAL A 557 0.22 4.19 35.11
CA VAL A 557 1.46 4.98 35.23
C VAL A 557 1.13 6.44 35.54
N SER A 558 1.22 6.79 36.81
CA SER A 558 0.86 8.09 37.41
C SER A 558 1.75 9.30 37.07
N ALA A 559 2.51 9.27 35.96
CA ALA A 559 3.54 10.28 35.71
C ALA A 559 3.68 10.81 34.27
N ASN A 560 2.81 10.47 33.32
CA ASN A 560 3.04 10.79 31.90
C ASN A 560 1.99 11.69 31.25
N ILE A 561 2.46 12.53 30.32
CA ILE A 561 1.72 13.58 29.62
C ILE A 561 0.97 12.98 28.43
N SER A 562 -0.28 13.37 28.27
CA SER A 562 -1.18 12.89 27.23
C SER A 562 -1.09 13.68 25.93
N VAL A 563 -1.03 12.98 24.79
CA VAL A 563 -1.40 13.57 23.49
C VAL A 563 -2.90 13.32 23.29
N SER A 564 -3.76 14.02 24.01
CA SER A 564 -5.18 14.06 23.61
C SER A 564 -5.34 15.14 22.55
N LYS A 565 -5.20 14.79 21.27
CA LYS A 565 -6.07 15.46 20.31
C LYS A 565 -7.45 14.96 20.66
N ASN A 566 -8.23 15.79 21.34
CA ASN A 566 -9.65 15.56 21.48
C ASN A 566 -10.23 15.69 20.07
N GLN A 567 -10.19 14.59 19.31
CA GLN A 567 -10.80 14.53 18.00
C GLN A 567 -12.29 14.37 18.27
N ASP A 568 -13.09 15.30 17.78
CA ASP A 568 -14.54 15.17 17.82
C ASP A 568 -14.91 14.02 16.87
N LEU A 569 -14.99 12.82 17.44
CA LEU A 569 -15.36 11.59 16.74
C LEU A 569 -16.80 11.23 17.12
N LYS A 570 -17.55 10.73 16.14
CA LYS A 570 -18.90 10.19 16.34
C LYS A 570 -18.97 8.77 15.81
N LEU A 571 -19.78 7.94 16.46
CA LEU A 571 -20.12 6.61 15.97
C LEU A 571 -21.57 6.61 15.50
N TYR A 572 -21.76 6.44 14.19
CA TYR A 572 -23.08 6.38 13.57
C TYR A 572 -23.51 4.93 13.38
N VAL A 573 -24.73 4.61 13.80
CA VAL A 573 -25.42 3.36 13.49
C VAL A 573 -26.18 3.56 12.19
N SER A 574 -25.88 2.78 11.15
CA SER A 574 -26.52 2.98 9.86
C SER A 574 -26.56 1.73 8.99
N LYS A 575 -27.61 1.68 8.17
CA LYS A 575 -27.81 0.69 7.11
C LYS A 575 -28.37 1.33 5.83
N ASN A 576 -28.16 2.63 5.68
CA ASN A 576 -28.41 3.31 4.42
C ASN A 576 -27.43 2.78 3.35
N VAL A 577 -27.77 2.93 2.07
CA VAL A 577 -26.93 2.38 0.99
C VAL A 577 -25.52 3.01 0.96
N GLY A 578 -25.33 4.23 1.45
CA GLY A 578 -24.00 4.83 1.62
C GLY A 578 -23.10 4.04 2.58
N SER A 579 -23.67 3.56 3.69
CA SER A 579 -22.95 2.78 4.71
C SER A 579 -22.37 1.47 4.16
N PHE A 580 -22.93 0.92 3.07
CA PHE A 580 -22.33 -0.20 2.34
C PHE A 580 -20.85 0.04 1.99
N PHE A 581 -20.52 1.26 1.55
CA PHE A 581 -19.18 1.66 1.11
C PHE A 581 -18.22 1.96 2.27
N ALA A 582 -18.71 2.08 3.51
CA ALA A 582 -17.86 2.27 4.69
C ALA A 582 -16.89 1.10 4.91
N LYS A 583 -17.29 -0.11 4.54
CA LYS A 583 -16.42 -1.32 4.58
C LYS A 583 -15.17 -1.13 3.71
N SER A 584 -15.33 -0.66 2.48
CA SER A 584 -14.21 -0.38 1.56
C SER A 584 -13.31 0.71 2.12
N SER A 585 -13.92 1.73 2.72
CA SER A 585 -13.23 2.88 3.31
C SER A 585 -12.30 2.45 4.45
N ALA A 586 -12.73 1.47 5.25
CA ALA A 586 -11.91 0.82 6.29
C ALA A 586 -10.99 -0.30 5.76
N GLY A 587 -11.02 -0.60 4.46
CA GLY A 587 -10.20 -1.65 3.82
C GLY A 587 -10.60 -3.07 4.21
N ILE A 588 -11.90 -3.35 4.37
CA ILE A 588 -12.43 -4.67 4.72
C ILE A 588 -12.61 -5.53 3.46
N CYS A 589 -12.24 -6.82 3.52
CA CYS A 589 -12.29 -7.73 2.37
C CYS A 589 -13.70 -8.07 1.86
N THR A 590 -14.73 -8.00 2.71
CA THR A 590 -16.14 -8.25 2.37
C THR A 590 -16.86 -6.99 1.89
N ALA A 591 -16.12 -5.99 1.41
CA ALA A 591 -16.70 -4.70 1.09
C ALA A 591 -17.72 -4.75 -0.06
N GLN A 592 -17.52 -5.65 -1.04
CA GLN A 592 -18.42 -5.83 -2.19
C GLN A 592 -19.57 -6.81 -1.95
N ASP A 593 -19.65 -7.43 -0.77
CA ASP A 593 -20.68 -8.44 -0.47
C ASP A 593 -22.05 -7.78 -0.23
N THR A 594 -22.89 -7.79 -1.26
CA THR A 594 -24.25 -7.23 -1.26
C THR A 594 -25.24 -8.14 -0.54
N GLU A 595 -25.09 -9.46 -0.65
CA GLU A 595 -25.90 -10.43 0.09
C GLU A 595 -25.79 -10.20 1.59
N LEU A 596 -24.56 -10.00 2.09
CA LEU A 596 -24.29 -9.68 3.49
C LEU A 596 -24.98 -8.37 3.91
N PHE A 597 -24.97 -7.33 3.07
CA PHE A 597 -25.62 -6.06 3.37
C PHE A 597 -27.15 -6.17 3.44
N ASN A 598 -27.74 -6.99 2.57
CA ASN A 598 -29.19 -7.21 2.50
C ASN A 598 -29.76 -8.02 3.66
N ARG A 599 -28.91 -8.71 4.44
CA ARG A 599 -29.39 -9.48 5.60
C ARG A 599 -30.02 -8.57 6.64
N LYS A 600 -31.24 -8.87 7.09
CA LYS A 600 -31.98 -8.05 8.06
C LYS A 600 -31.27 -7.86 9.41
N ASP A 601 -30.52 -8.87 9.83
CA ASP A 601 -29.81 -8.88 11.11
C ASP A 601 -28.50 -8.09 11.10
N HIS A 602 -27.98 -7.68 9.93
CA HIS A 602 -26.69 -7.02 9.79
C HIS A 602 -26.81 -5.50 9.63
N PHE A 603 -25.88 -4.72 10.18
CA PHE A 603 -25.72 -3.28 9.98
C PHE A 603 -24.32 -2.83 10.39
N HIS A 604 -24.02 -1.54 10.29
CA HIS A 604 -22.68 -1.02 10.59
C HIS A 604 -22.69 0.01 11.72
N PHE A 605 -21.60 -0.01 12.49
CA PHE A 605 -21.13 1.14 13.26
C PHE A 605 -19.98 1.81 12.52
N ASN A 606 -20.18 3.08 12.13
CA ASN A 606 -19.21 3.87 11.39
C ASN A 606 -18.62 4.94 12.32
N VAL A 607 -17.31 4.91 12.54
CA VAL A 607 -16.60 5.95 13.30
C VAL A 607 -16.18 7.05 12.33
N VAL A 608 -16.57 8.28 12.61
CA VAL A 608 -16.43 9.44 11.71
C VAL A 608 -15.78 10.60 12.47
N ASP A 609 -14.84 11.29 11.84
CA ASP A 609 -14.21 12.50 12.40
C ASP A 609 -14.97 13.80 12.10
N ALA A 610 -14.55 14.89 12.73
CA ALA A 610 -15.10 16.22 12.51
C ALA A 610 -14.99 16.70 11.06
N GLN A 611 -14.04 16.16 10.30
CA GLN A 611 -13.84 16.42 8.87
C GLN A 611 -14.66 15.46 7.99
N GLN A 612 -15.57 14.68 8.58
CA GLN A 612 -16.50 13.79 7.90
C GLN A 612 -15.81 12.68 7.12
N ASN A 613 -14.68 12.19 7.62
CA ASN A 613 -14.01 11.01 7.07
C ASN A 613 -14.33 9.79 7.92
N ILE A 614 -14.59 8.64 7.27
CA ILE A 614 -14.65 7.36 7.96
C ILE A 614 -13.27 7.06 8.53
N ARG A 615 -13.19 6.91 9.85
CA ARG A 615 -11.99 6.53 10.61
C ARG A 615 -12.02 5.08 11.08
N GLY A 616 -13.18 4.44 11.05
CA GLY A 616 -13.31 3.02 11.27
C GLY A 616 -14.70 2.50 10.93
N ASN A 617 -14.79 1.20 10.69
CA ASN A 617 -16.03 0.48 10.49
C ASN A 617 -16.05 -0.77 11.37
N ILE A 618 -17.22 -1.09 11.92
CA ILE A 618 -17.50 -2.31 12.65
C ILE A 618 -18.76 -2.92 12.04
N GLN A 619 -18.70 -4.21 11.71
CA GLN A 619 -19.85 -4.99 11.25
C GLN A 619 -20.59 -5.53 12.47
N THR A 620 -21.89 -5.28 12.52
CA THR A 620 -22.71 -5.58 13.69
C THR A 620 -23.90 -6.44 13.28
N TYR A 621 -24.24 -7.43 14.11
CA TYR A 621 -25.38 -8.33 13.87
C TYR A 621 -26.27 -8.42 15.11
N ILE A 622 -27.57 -8.60 14.91
CA ILE A 622 -28.53 -8.93 15.99
C ILE A 622 -29.18 -10.27 15.70
N THR A 623 -29.02 -11.22 16.61
CA THR A 623 -29.62 -12.56 16.48
C THR A 623 -30.18 -13.05 17.79
N ASP A 624 -30.99 -14.11 17.75
CA ASP A 624 -31.57 -14.72 18.94
C ASP A 624 -30.67 -15.83 19.48
N TYR A 625 -30.49 -15.86 20.79
CA TYR A 625 -29.81 -16.92 21.53
C TYR A 625 -30.60 -17.23 22.80
N LYS A 626 -31.11 -18.47 22.91
CA LYS A 626 -31.93 -18.92 24.06
C LYS A 626 -33.13 -18.00 24.36
N ASN A 627 -33.83 -17.55 23.31
CA ASN A 627 -34.97 -16.62 23.36
C ASN A 627 -34.62 -15.19 23.81
N GLU A 628 -33.33 -14.83 23.82
CA GLU A 628 -32.87 -13.47 24.08
C GLU A 628 -32.14 -12.93 22.85
N LYS A 629 -32.31 -11.63 22.55
CA LYS A 629 -31.51 -10.99 21.50
C LYS A 629 -30.08 -10.77 21.99
N ILE A 630 -29.11 -10.99 21.11
CA ILE A 630 -27.71 -10.68 21.34
C ILE A 630 -27.15 -9.82 20.19
N LEU A 631 -26.21 -8.94 20.52
CA LEU A 631 -25.49 -8.07 19.60
C LEU A 631 -24.10 -8.63 19.34
N ILE A 632 -23.80 -9.02 18.11
CA ILE A 632 -22.50 -9.54 17.70
C ILE A 632 -21.69 -8.44 17.02
N LEU A 633 -20.49 -8.16 17.52
CA LEU A 633 -19.51 -7.28 16.89
C LEU A 633 -18.47 -8.10 16.12
N ARG A 634 -18.21 -7.70 14.88
CA ARG A 634 -17.27 -8.33 13.96
C ARG A 634 -16.50 -7.27 13.18
N GLY A 635 -15.29 -7.58 12.73
CA GLY A 635 -14.54 -6.74 11.80
C GLY A 635 -14.30 -5.33 12.34
N ILE A 636 -13.87 -5.21 13.59
CA ILE A 636 -13.55 -3.93 14.24
C ILE A 636 -12.29 -3.37 13.57
N ASN A 637 -12.47 -2.45 12.62
CA ASN A 637 -11.40 -2.02 11.72
C ASN A 637 -11.29 -0.49 11.66
N PRO A 638 -10.42 0.14 12.47
CA PRO A 638 -9.99 1.51 12.22
C PRO A 638 -9.08 1.59 10.99
N ASN A 639 -9.00 2.78 10.39
CA ASN A 639 -8.06 3.04 9.30
C ASN A 639 -6.62 2.97 9.80
N SER A 640 -5.69 2.57 8.93
CA SER A 640 -4.30 2.34 9.30
C SER A 640 -3.53 3.62 9.67
N ASP A 641 -3.91 4.75 9.10
CA ASP A 641 -3.38 6.08 9.45
C ASP A 641 -3.93 6.52 10.82
N PHE A 642 -5.24 6.39 11.03
CA PHE A 642 -5.89 6.72 12.29
C PHE A 642 -5.39 5.87 13.46
N LEU A 643 -5.11 4.59 13.22
CA LEU A 643 -4.57 3.68 14.23
C LEU A 643 -3.17 4.06 14.73
N GLN A 644 -2.45 4.92 14.02
CA GLN A 644 -1.15 5.46 14.47
C GLN A 644 -1.31 6.62 15.46
N GLU A 645 -2.49 7.25 15.47
CA GLU A 645 -2.80 8.40 16.32
C GLU A 645 -3.53 8.03 17.61
N ILE A 646 -4.04 6.80 17.71
CA ILE A 646 -4.90 6.36 18.82
C ILE A 646 -4.38 5.11 19.51
N SER A 647 -4.88 4.87 20.71
CA SER A 647 -4.73 3.60 21.43
C SER A 647 -5.67 2.54 20.87
N PRO A 648 -5.18 1.37 20.42
CA PRO A 648 -6.04 0.26 20.02
C PRO A 648 -6.99 -0.20 21.13
N LYS A 649 -6.51 -0.13 22.39
CA LYS A 649 -7.32 -0.44 23.58
C LYS A 649 -8.51 0.51 23.67
N ASP A 650 -8.26 1.81 23.71
CA ASP A 650 -9.31 2.79 23.98
C ASP A 650 -10.32 2.86 22.82
N PHE A 651 -9.86 2.63 21.58
CA PHE A 651 -10.76 2.45 20.46
C PHE A 651 -11.73 1.28 20.67
N CYS A 652 -11.22 0.09 21.00
CA CYS A 652 -12.05 -1.09 21.23
C CYS A 652 -12.97 -0.92 22.45
N GLU A 653 -12.46 -0.40 23.57
CA GLU A 653 -13.28 -0.15 24.76
C GLU A 653 -14.39 0.86 24.48
N LYS A 654 -14.11 1.93 23.71
CA LYS A 654 -15.15 2.89 23.35
C LYS A 654 -16.20 2.29 22.42
N VAL A 655 -15.80 1.43 21.48
CA VAL A 655 -16.73 0.63 20.67
C VAL A 655 -17.61 -0.25 21.58
N PHE A 656 -17.04 -0.90 22.59
CA PHE A 656 -17.78 -1.77 23.50
C PHE A 656 -18.74 -1.01 24.41
N GLU A 657 -18.32 0.15 24.93
CA GLU A 657 -19.16 1.05 25.71
C GLU A 657 -20.43 1.44 24.91
N ILE A 658 -20.23 1.90 23.67
CA ILE A 658 -21.34 2.31 22.79
C ILE A 658 -22.20 1.11 22.39
N ALA A 659 -21.60 -0.05 22.10
CA ALA A 659 -22.36 -1.26 21.79
C ALA A 659 -23.23 -1.73 22.97
N LYS A 660 -22.74 -1.62 24.21
CA LYS A 660 -23.49 -1.92 25.43
C LYS A 660 -24.61 -0.90 25.67
N LEU A 661 -24.35 0.38 25.38
CA LEU A 661 -25.37 1.42 25.44
C LEU A 661 -26.49 1.17 24.42
N PHE A 662 -26.12 0.93 23.15
CA PHE A 662 -27.07 0.55 22.10
C PHE A 662 -27.87 -0.69 22.48
N ALA A 663 -27.21 -1.73 23.01
CA ALA A 663 -27.89 -2.95 23.46
C ALA A 663 -28.92 -2.67 24.57
N LYS A 664 -28.54 -1.86 25.56
CA LYS A 664 -29.43 -1.44 26.65
C LYS A 664 -30.62 -0.62 26.17
N GLU A 665 -30.42 0.31 25.24
CA GLU A 665 -31.48 1.16 24.66
C GLU A 665 -32.49 0.36 23.82
N ASN A 666 -32.17 -0.89 23.48
CA ASN A 666 -32.92 -1.73 22.56
C ASN A 666 -33.29 -3.11 23.12
N ASP A 667 -33.25 -3.28 24.45
CA ASP A 667 -33.57 -4.53 25.15
C ASP A 667 -32.82 -5.75 24.59
N ILE A 668 -31.55 -5.57 24.20
CA ILE A 668 -30.66 -6.64 23.74
C ILE A 668 -29.87 -7.14 24.95
N ALA A 669 -30.00 -8.44 25.25
CA ALA A 669 -29.52 -9.01 26.50
C ALA A 669 -28.00 -9.02 26.64
N LYS A 670 -27.26 -9.20 25.53
CA LYS A 670 -25.80 -9.37 25.55
C LYS A 670 -25.12 -8.70 24.37
N VAL A 671 -23.87 -8.28 24.60
CA VAL A 671 -22.93 -7.88 23.54
C VAL A 671 -21.78 -8.88 23.52
N VAL A 672 -21.46 -9.37 22.33
CA VAL A 672 -20.44 -10.39 22.10
C VAL A 672 -19.53 -9.99 20.94
N ILE A 673 -18.29 -10.49 20.91
CA ILE A 673 -17.42 -10.45 19.73
C ILE A 673 -17.35 -11.82 19.05
N SER A 674 -17.11 -11.86 17.75
CA SER A 674 -16.87 -13.13 17.04
C SER A 674 -15.56 -13.78 17.46
N GLU A 675 -15.41 -15.09 17.22
CA GLU A 675 -14.09 -15.71 17.24
C GLU A 675 -13.18 -15.19 16.10
N ASN A 676 -11.90 -15.60 16.11
CA ASN A 676 -10.97 -15.35 15.02
C ASN A 676 -10.84 -16.59 14.12
N LEU A 677 -11.14 -16.49 12.82
CA LEU A 677 -11.09 -17.61 11.87
C LEU A 677 -9.76 -17.66 11.07
N GLY A 678 -8.65 -17.34 11.73
CA GLY A 678 -7.30 -17.41 11.14
C GLY A 678 -7.12 -16.47 9.94
N ASN A 679 -7.00 -17.04 8.74
CA ASN A 679 -6.83 -16.29 7.48
C ASN A 679 -8.03 -15.42 7.14
N TRP A 680 -9.22 -15.78 7.65
CA TRP A 680 -10.38 -14.93 7.55
C TRP A 680 -10.47 -14.07 8.81
N HIS A 681 -10.11 -12.80 8.66
CA HIS A 681 -10.02 -11.80 9.72
C HIS A 681 -11.38 -11.41 10.30
N ALA A 682 -12.07 -12.36 10.94
CA ALA A 682 -13.39 -12.17 11.53
C ALA A 682 -13.36 -11.07 12.61
N LEU A 683 -12.33 -11.02 13.44
CA LEU A 683 -12.18 -9.97 14.45
C LEU A 683 -11.78 -8.63 13.84
N SER A 684 -10.61 -8.59 13.22
CA SER A 684 -10.03 -7.39 12.62
C SER A 684 -8.91 -7.79 11.67
N ASN A 685 -8.74 -7.04 10.58
CA ASN A 685 -7.57 -7.17 9.71
C ASN A 685 -6.41 -6.26 10.17
N ARG A 686 -6.54 -5.59 11.32
CA ARG A 686 -5.49 -4.81 11.97
C ARG A 686 -4.87 -5.64 13.09
N SER A 687 -3.59 -5.96 12.96
CA SER A 687 -2.88 -6.81 13.92
C SER A 687 -2.87 -6.23 15.34
N GLN A 688 -2.80 -4.90 15.48
CA GLN A 688 -2.84 -4.22 16.78
C GLN A 688 -4.20 -4.40 17.47
N ILE A 689 -5.29 -4.31 16.71
CA ILE A 689 -6.66 -4.49 17.21
C ILE A 689 -6.90 -5.95 17.57
N THR A 690 -6.54 -6.89 16.69
CA THR A 690 -6.63 -8.34 16.97
C THR A 690 -5.84 -8.74 18.22
N SER A 691 -4.62 -8.20 18.38
CA SER A 691 -3.79 -8.45 19.56
C SER A 691 -4.48 -8.01 20.86
N TYR A 692 -5.20 -6.88 20.82
CA TYR A 692 -5.98 -6.41 21.96
C TYR A 692 -7.20 -7.29 22.23
N LEU A 693 -7.99 -7.57 21.18
CA LEU A 693 -9.24 -8.33 21.26
C LEU A 693 -9.04 -9.78 21.71
N ASN A 694 -7.88 -10.39 21.45
CA ASN A 694 -7.56 -11.75 21.89
C ASN A 694 -7.70 -11.93 23.42
N LYS A 695 -7.60 -10.86 24.23
CA LYS A 695 -7.82 -10.91 25.69
C LYS A 695 -9.26 -11.25 26.08
N TYR A 696 -10.22 -11.01 25.18
CA TYR A 696 -11.63 -11.32 25.38
C TYR A 696 -12.00 -12.75 24.94
N LEU A 697 -11.12 -13.43 24.21
CA LEU A 697 -11.35 -14.79 23.69
C LEU A 697 -11.03 -15.86 24.75
N VAL A 698 -11.64 -15.75 25.93
CA VAL A 698 -11.41 -16.65 27.08
C VAL A 698 -12.53 -17.67 27.24
N GLU A 699 -12.20 -18.90 27.64
CA GLU A 699 -13.13 -20.04 27.63
C GLU A 699 -14.37 -19.82 28.51
N ASN A 700 -14.24 -19.11 29.64
CA ASN A 700 -15.36 -18.82 30.52
C ASN A 700 -16.36 -17.78 29.97
N LYS A 701 -15.99 -17.02 28.92
CA LYS A 701 -16.87 -16.07 28.22
C LYS A 701 -17.38 -16.62 26.88
N LYS A 702 -16.97 -17.82 26.51
CA LYS A 702 -17.26 -18.44 25.22
C LYS A 702 -18.69 -18.98 25.17
N ILE A 703 -19.39 -18.65 24.10
CA ILE A 703 -20.77 -19.04 23.84
C ILE A 703 -20.80 -19.83 22.53
N PRO A 704 -21.24 -21.10 22.53
CA PRO A 704 -21.49 -21.84 21.29
C PRO A 704 -22.66 -21.20 20.54
N LEU A 705 -22.36 -20.62 19.39
CA LEU A 705 -23.32 -19.96 18.51
C LEU A 705 -22.91 -20.20 17.05
N PRO A 706 -23.40 -21.29 16.44
CA PRO A 706 -23.16 -21.55 15.03
C PRO A 706 -23.89 -20.49 14.18
N PHE A 707 -23.19 -19.46 13.75
CA PHE A 707 -23.75 -18.30 13.05
C PHE A 707 -23.12 -18.14 11.66
N ASN A 708 -23.94 -18.25 10.62
CA ASN A 708 -23.50 -18.06 9.24
C ASN A 708 -23.29 -16.57 9.00
N ILE A 709 -22.10 -16.18 8.56
CA ILE A 709 -21.83 -14.80 8.14
C ILE A 709 -22.14 -14.67 6.65
N THR A 710 -21.53 -15.53 5.84
CA THR A 710 -21.81 -15.68 4.41
C THR A 710 -22.28 -17.11 4.14
N SER A 711 -22.58 -17.43 2.89
CA SER A 711 -22.89 -18.82 2.46
C SER A 711 -21.75 -19.80 2.72
N SER A 712 -20.50 -19.35 2.75
CA SER A 712 -19.30 -20.17 2.92
C SER A 712 -18.58 -20.01 4.25
N GLN A 713 -18.89 -18.95 5.01
CA GLN A 713 -18.19 -18.63 6.25
C GLN A 713 -19.14 -18.66 7.45
N LYS A 714 -18.73 -19.40 8.47
CA LYS A 714 -19.52 -19.62 9.68
C LYS A 714 -18.62 -19.47 10.91
N ILE A 715 -19.07 -18.70 11.89
CA ILE A 715 -18.49 -18.71 13.23
C ILE A 715 -19.22 -19.77 14.06
N GLN A 716 -18.48 -20.49 14.90
CA GLN A 716 -18.98 -21.50 15.84
C GLN A 716 -19.11 -20.93 17.24
N PHE A 717 -18.27 -19.94 17.56
CA PHE A 717 -18.19 -19.35 18.89
C PHE A 717 -18.22 -17.82 18.84
N VAL A 718 -18.87 -17.25 19.85
CA VAL A 718 -18.80 -15.83 20.19
C VAL A 718 -18.35 -15.69 21.64
N TYR A 719 -17.86 -14.51 22.02
CA TYR A 719 -17.33 -14.25 23.35
C TYR A 719 -18.01 -13.03 23.95
N GLU A 720 -18.61 -13.19 25.12
CA GLU A 720 -19.24 -12.09 25.86
C GLU A 720 -18.20 -11.04 26.25
N ILE A 721 -18.57 -9.75 26.22
CA ILE A 721 -17.63 -8.63 26.46
C ILE A 721 -17.71 -8.15 27.91
#